data_AF-A0A9P0G0X3-F1
#
_entry.id   AF-A0A9P0G0X3-F1
#
_cell.length_a   1.000
_cell.length_b   1.000
_cell.length_c   1.000
_cell.angle_alpha   90.00
_cell.angle_beta   90.00
_cell.angle_gamma   90.00
#
_symmetry.space_group_name_H-M   'P 1'
#
loop_
_entity.id
_entity.type
_entity.pdbx_description
1 polymer ?
#
loop_
_entity_poly.entity_id
_entity_poly.type
_entity_poly.pdbx_seq_one_letter_code
_entity_poly.pdbx_strand_id
1 'polypeptide(L)'
;MSQAEEPMEVADVGENSNESSSDTTSSRGKEGDFESKIETDRSKRFEFLLKQTEIFSHFMSNTPKSGSSPPKPKAGRPKKIKDIDSGGGSAGDHRHRKTEQEEDEELLAETNTKQKSIFRFEASPHYVKNGEMRDYQVRGLNWMISLYENGINGILADEMGLGKTLQTISLLGYMKHFKNVPGPHIVIVPKSTLTNWMNEFKKWCPSLKAVCLIGDQETRNTFIRETLMPGNWDVCITSYEMIIRERSVFKKFTWRYMVIDEAHRIKNEKSKLSELLREFKSMNRLLLTGTPLQNNLHELWALLNFLLPDVFNSSDDFDSWFNTNAALGDNQLVSRLHAVLRPFLLRRLKSEVERKLKPKKEVKVYVGLSKMQREWYTKVLMKDIDVVNGAGKVEKMRLQNILMQLRKCCNHPYLFDGAEPGPPYTTDEHLVYNCGKLAILDKLLPKLREQDSRVLIFSQMTRMLDILEDYCLWRQYKYCRLDGQTPHEDRNRQIEEYNAEGSEKFVFMLSTRAGGLGINLTSADVVIIYDSDWNPQMDLQAMDRAHRIGQKKQVRVFRLITENTVEEKIVERAEVKLRLDKLVIQSGRLVDTKSQLNKDEMLNMIRHGANHVFSSKDSEITEEDIDVILAKGEHKTEELKQKLESLGESSLRAFSMDTPGATTDSVYQFEGEDYREKQKVLPIGNWIEPPKRERKANYAVDAYFREALRVSEPKAPKVQAPRPPKQPIVQDFQFFPPRLFELLDQEIYHYRKTLGYKVPRNPELGPDAAKIQREEQRKIDDAEALTEEEVQEKEQLLTQGFTNWTKRDFNQFIKANEKYGRDDIENIAKDVEGKTPEEVMEYSAVFWERCHELQDIDRIMGQIERGEAKIQRRASIKKALDAKMARYRAPFHQLRISYGTNKGKNYVEEEDRFLVCMLHKLGFDKENVYEELRASVHAAPQFRFDWFLKSRTAVELQRRCNTLITLIERENQELEEKERAEKKKKSGNANPNTPGGNATGKGANAGKRKADNTPDTAQKHKKKKK
;
A
#
# COMPACT_ATOMS: atom_id res chain seq x y z
N MET A 1 -24.67 47.95 71.06
CA MET A 1 -26.01 47.36 70.83
C MET A 1 -26.44 47.67 69.41
N SER A 2 -27.54 47.08 68.95
CA SER A 2 -28.16 47.16 67.61
C SER A 2 -28.23 48.53 66.92
N GLN A 3 -28.04 48.53 65.59
CA GLN A 3 -28.55 49.47 64.57
C GLN A 3 -28.93 48.59 63.35
N ALA A 4 -30.08 48.68 62.66
CA ALA A 4 -30.85 49.81 62.08
C ALA A 4 -30.17 50.37 60.80
N GLU A 5 -30.69 50.21 59.57
CA GLU A 5 -31.95 50.77 58.96
C GLU A 5 -31.90 52.31 58.80
N GLU A 6 -32.25 52.98 57.68
CA GLU A 6 -32.55 52.56 56.29
C GLU A 6 -32.28 53.76 55.27
N PRO A 7 -33.14 54.26 54.33
CA PRO A 7 -33.08 54.00 52.87
C PRO A 7 -33.08 55.22 51.88
N MET A 8 -33.05 54.94 50.55
CA MET A 8 -33.48 55.79 49.39
C MET A 8 -32.69 57.11 49.08
N GLU A 9 -32.69 57.77 47.90
CA GLU A 9 -33.32 57.68 46.53
C GLU A 9 -32.40 58.47 45.50
N VAL A 10 -32.62 58.86 44.21
CA VAL A 10 -33.67 58.86 43.12
C VAL A 10 -32.96 58.89 41.71
N ALA A 11 -33.72 58.81 40.59
CA ALA A 11 -33.53 59.49 39.27
C ALA A 11 -32.40 59.05 38.25
N ASP A 12 -32.59 58.99 36.91
CA ASP A 12 -33.80 59.08 36.03
C ASP A 12 -33.59 58.35 34.65
N VAL A 13 -34.60 58.38 33.75
CA VAL A 13 -34.89 57.50 32.57
C VAL A 13 -34.10 57.76 31.26
N GLY A 14 -34.02 56.74 30.37
CA GLY A 14 -33.40 56.84 29.02
C GLY A 14 -33.73 55.77 27.94
N GLU A 15 -35.01 55.42 27.72
CA GLU A 15 -35.61 54.75 26.52
C GLU A 15 -35.11 53.37 25.98
N ASN A 16 -35.89 52.80 25.04
CA ASN A 16 -35.77 51.44 24.49
C ASN A 16 -35.06 51.36 23.13
N SER A 17 -34.33 50.26 22.88
CA SER A 17 -34.41 49.56 21.59
C SER A 17 -34.14 48.05 21.74
N ASN A 18 -34.90 47.25 20.98
CA ASN A 18 -34.64 45.81 20.81
C ASN A 18 -33.69 45.63 19.63
N GLU A 19 -32.55 44.95 19.82
CA GLU A 19 -31.97 44.18 18.70
C GLU A 19 -31.16 42.97 19.18
N SER A 20 -31.44 41.81 18.58
CA SER A 20 -30.81 40.54 18.92
C SER A 20 -29.61 40.26 18.01
N SER A 21 -28.41 40.12 18.56
CA SER A 21 -27.27 39.55 17.85
C SER A 21 -26.50 38.54 18.71
N SER A 22 -25.92 37.53 18.06
CA SER A 22 -25.35 36.35 18.73
C SER A 22 -23.86 36.52 19.00
N ASP A 23 -23.45 36.23 20.24
CA ASP A 23 -22.09 36.44 20.70
C ASP A 23 -21.10 35.46 20.01
N THR A 24 -20.40 35.97 19.00
CA THR A 24 -19.50 35.18 18.13
C THR A 24 -18.02 35.46 18.45
N THR A 25 -17.75 36.07 19.61
CA THR A 25 -16.49 36.73 19.98
C THR A 25 -15.45 35.82 20.63
N SER A 26 -15.84 34.69 21.24
CA SER A 26 -14.95 33.84 22.06
C SER A 26 -13.89 33.00 21.30
N SER A 27 -13.77 33.21 19.99
CA SER A 27 -12.84 32.54 19.08
C SER A 27 -11.49 33.27 18.98
N ARG A 28 -11.49 34.56 18.67
CA ARG A 28 -10.28 35.36 18.38
C ARG A 28 -9.25 35.37 19.51
N GLY A 29 -9.68 35.45 20.76
CA GLY A 29 -8.77 35.44 21.91
C GLY A 29 -7.95 34.15 22.04
N LYS A 30 -8.44 33.03 21.52
CA LYS A 30 -7.80 31.71 21.65
C LYS A 30 -6.72 31.43 20.60
N GLU A 31 -6.60 32.25 19.55
CA GLU A 31 -5.56 32.08 18.54
C GLU A 31 -4.24 32.77 18.94
N GLY A 32 -4.28 33.96 19.56
CA GLY A 32 -3.08 34.61 20.11
C GLY A 32 -2.38 33.78 21.21
N ASP A 33 -3.15 33.17 22.10
CA ASP A 33 -2.68 32.21 23.12
C ASP A 33 -2.12 30.91 22.51
N PHE A 34 -2.50 30.58 21.27
CA PHE A 34 -2.01 29.38 20.58
C PHE A 34 -0.66 29.64 19.91
N GLU A 35 -0.53 30.77 19.21
CA GLU A 35 0.69 31.14 18.47
C GLU A 35 1.85 31.52 19.41
N SER A 36 1.60 32.39 20.40
CA SER A 36 2.61 32.78 21.42
C SER A 36 3.14 31.58 22.22
N LYS A 37 2.26 30.61 22.52
CA LYS A 37 2.66 29.36 23.17
C LYS A 37 3.46 28.44 22.25
N ILE A 38 3.11 28.36 20.96
CA ILE A 38 3.91 27.62 19.97
C ILE A 38 5.31 28.21 19.82
N GLU A 39 5.45 29.54 19.77
CA GLU A 39 6.77 30.20 19.70
C GLU A 39 7.62 29.96 20.97
N THR A 40 6.96 29.99 22.14
CA THR A 40 7.58 29.66 23.42
C THR A 40 8.05 28.19 23.47
N ASP A 41 7.19 27.25 23.07
CA ASP A 41 7.49 25.82 23.11
C ASP A 41 8.47 25.40 21.99
N ARG A 42 8.49 26.10 20.84
CA ARG A 42 9.53 26.02 19.79
C ARG A 42 10.90 26.43 20.33
N SER A 43 10.95 27.49 21.14
CA SER A 43 12.20 27.99 21.74
C SER A 43 12.79 26.99 22.75
N LYS A 44 11.98 26.45 23.67
CA LYS A 44 12.40 25.38 24.61
C LYS A 44 12.87 24.11 23.88
N ARG A 45 12.14 23.71 22.83
CA ARG A 45 12.49 22.57 21.98
C ARG A 45 13.87 22.76 21.37
N PHE A 46 14.17 23.92 20.79
CA PHE A 46 15.51 24.20 20.25
C PHE A 46 16.60 24.10 21.32
N GLU A 47 16.37 24.68 22.50
CA GLU A 47 17.32 24.62 23.63
C GLU A 47 17.61 23.17 24.08
N PHE A 48 16.57 22.35 24.26
CA PHE A 48 16.71 20.94 24.64
C PHE A 48 17.43 20.12 23.57
N LEU A 49 17.13 20.33 22.28
CA LEU A 49 17.78 19.60 21.18
C LEU A 49 19.27 19.94 21.09
N LEU A 50 19.64 21.22 21.21
CA LEU A 50 21.04 21.65 21.27
C LEU A 50 21.79 21.04 22.46
N LYS A 51 21.12 20.89 23.62
CA LYS A 51 21.67 20.24 24.81
C LYS A 51 21.82 18.71 24.68
N GLN A 52 21.16 18.05 23.72
CA GLN A 52 21.24 16.59 23.51
C GLN A 52 22.36 16.18 22.55
N THR A 53 22.43 16.78 21.36
CA THR A 53 23.52 16.50 20.39
C THR A 53 23.80 17.68 19.47
N GLU A 54 25.07 17.91 19.14
CA GLU A 54 25.52 18.87 18.11
C GLU A 54 24.88 18.61 16.73
N ILE A 55 24.50 17.37 16.44
CA ILE A 55 23.87 16.94 15.17
C ILE A 55 22.62 17.78 14.84
N PHE A 56 21.83 18.18 15.84
CA PHE A 56 20.64 19.01 15.57
C PHE A 56 21.01 20.41 15.06
N SER A 57 22.18 20.96 15.42
CA SER A 57 22.60 22.29 14.95
C SER A 57 22.78 22.33 13.43
N HIS A 58 23.31 21.26 12.84
CA HIS A 58 23.53 21.12 11.39
C HIS A 58 22.20 21.12 10.60
N PHE A 59 21.19 20.39 11.07
CA PHE A 59 19.87 20.41 10.44
C PHE A 59 19.22 21.80 10.55
N MET A 60 19.41 22.51 11.67
CA MET A 60 18.87 23.85 11.88
C MET A 60 19.64 24.98 11.19
N SER A 61 20.91 24.78 10.80
CA SER A 61 21.67 25.77 10.02
C SER A 61 21.30 25.77 8.53
N ASN A 62 20.89 24.62 7.99
CA ASN A 62 20.55 24.47 6.56
C ASN A 62 19.09 24.80 6.21
N THR A 63 18.17 24.95 7.19
CA THR A 63 16.77 25.27 6.86
C THR A 63 16.66 26.63 6.13
N PRO A 64 16.06 26.68 4.92
CA PRO A 64 15.94 27.91 4.15
C PRO A 64 15.03 28.93 4.86
N LYS A 65 15.37 30.21 4.76
CA LYS A 65 14.68 31.32 5.44
C LYS A 65 13.32 31.65 4.80
N SER A 66 12.28 30.87 5.11
CA SER A 66 10.89 31.18 4.74
C SER A 66 10.00 31.37 5.98
N GLY A 67 9.10 32.36 5.92
CA GLY A 67 8.01 32.57 6.88
C GLY A 67 8.39 33.15 8.25
N SER A 68 9.40 32.61 8.96
CA SER A 68 9.81 33.12 10.27
C SER A 68 11.33 33.05 10.47
N SER A 69 11.92 34.12 11.00
CA SER A 69 13.30 34.07 11.50
C SER A 69 13.36 33.21 12.77
N PRO A 70 14.49 32.53 13.05
CA PRO A 70 14.76 32.09 14.41
C PRO A 70 14.73 33.30 15.35
N PRO A 71 14.17 33.20 16.56
CA PRO A 71 14.25 34.28 17.53
C PRO A 71 15.73 34.51 17.86
N LYS A 72 16.27 35.66 17.47
CA LYS A 72 17.61 36.06 17.89
C LYS A 72 17.62 36.15 19.42
N PRO A 73 18.66 35.65 20.13
CA PRO A 73 18.86 36.04 21.51
C PRO A 73 18.90 37.57 21.61
N LYS A 74 18.34 38.15 22.68
CA LYS A 74 18.20 39.60 22.83
C LYS A 74 19.57 40.28 22.94
N ALA A 75 20.16 40.64 21.81
CA ALA A 75 21.36 41.44 21.76
C ALA A 75 21.10 42.82 22.39
N GLY A 76 21.94 43.19 23.37
CA GLY A 76 21.89 44.49 24.02
C GLY A 76 22.12 45.65 23.04
N ARG A 77 21.65 46.84 23.44
CA ARG A 77 21.73 48.09 22.68
C ARG A 77 23.19 48.38 22.24
N PRO A 78 23.46 48.68 20.95
CA PRO A 78 24.82 48.87 20.47
C PRO A 78 25.46 50.14 21.08
N LYS A 79 26.61 49.97 21.74
CA LYS A 79 27.54 51.07 22.05
C LYS A 79 28.62 51.12 20.97
N LYS A 80 29.11 52.33 20.68
CA LYS A 80 30.15 52.55 19.66
C LYS A 80 31.46 51.85 20.08
N ILE A 81 32.09 51.16 19.14
CA ILE A 81 33.52 50.86 19.20
C ILE A 81 34.28 52.19 19.22
N LYS A 82 35.36 52.24 19.99
CA LYS A 82 36.30 53.36 19.99
C LYS A 82 37.71 52.75 20.00
N ASP A 83 38.47 53.03 18.96
CA ASP A 83 39.73 52.35 18.69
C ASP A 83 40.81 52.75 19.70
N ILE A 84 41.48 51.75 20.29
CA ILE A 84 42.82 51.86 20.86
C ILE A 84 43.59 50.60 20.42
N ASP A 85 44.77 50.82 19.86
CA ASP A 85 45.68 49.81 19.32
C ASP A 85 46.69 49.33 20.38
N SER A 86 46.99 48.03 20.41
CA SER A 86 48.33 47.50 20.73
C SER A 86 48.41 45.95 20.80
N GLY A 87 49.43 45.38 20.16
CA GLY A 87 50.30 44.34 20.76
C GLY A 87 49.75 42.90 20.90
N GLY A 88 49.96 42.08 19.86
CA GLY A 88 49.46 40.71 19.77
C GLY A 88 50.03 39.63 20.71
N GLY A 89 49.49 38.41 20.57
CA GLY A 89 50.00 37.20 21.22
C GLY A 89 49.02 36.03 21.27
N SER A 90 49.38 34.91 20.62
CA SER A 90 48.76 33.57 20.72
C SER A 90 47.30 33.39 20.27
N ALA A 91 46.98 32.17 19.83
CA ALA A 91 45.60 31.69 19.73
C ALA A 91 45.04 31.41 21.13
N GLY A 92 43.76 31.72 21.35
CA GLY A 92 43.06 31.53 22.64
C GLY A 92 41.54 31.42 22.45
N ASP A 93 40.90 30.63 23.30
CA ASP A 93 39.48 30.25 23.23
C ASP A 93 38.53 31.45 23.15
N HIS A 94 37.64 31.49 22.15
CA HIS A 94 36.65 32.57 21.94
C HIS A 94 35.44 32.48 22.89
N ARG A 95 35.66 32.08 24.14
CA ARG A 95 34.67 32.24 25.22
C ARG A 95 34.83 33.63 25.82
N HIS A 96 33.99 34.56 25.39
CA HIS A 96 33.88 35.85 26.07
C HIS A 96 33.46 35.59 27.52
N ARG A 97 34.35 35.90 28.47
CA ARG A 97 34.04 35.81 29.90
C ARG A 97 32.90 36.77 30.18
N LYS A 98 31.86 36.33 30.89
CA LYS A 98 30.76 37.20 31.32
C LYS A 98 31.30 38.27 32.27
N THR A 99 30.61 39.40 32.34
CA THR A 99 30.94 40.41 33.35
C THR A 99 30.30 40.05 34.69
N GLU A 100 30.91 40.44 35.80
CA GLU A 100 30.41 40.19 37.18
C GLU A 100 28.94 40.60 37.33
N GLN A 101 28.56 41.76 36.77
CA GLN A 101 27.18 42.26 36.77
C GLN A 101 26.20 41.45 35.90
N GLU A 102 26.68 40.80 34.84
CA GLU A 102 25.90 39.94 33.95
C GLU A 102 25.76 38.51 34.50
N GLU A 103 26.79 38.04 35.22
CA GLU A 103 26.77 36.80 36.00
C GLU A 103 25.86 36.94 37.24
N ASP A 104 25.89 38.09 37.93
CA ASP A 104 24.95 38.43 39.01
C ASP A 104 23.50 38.61 38.52
N GLU A 105 23.26 39.28 37.37
CA GLU A 105 21.90 39.36 36.80
C GLU A 105 21.37 37.96 36.40
N GLU A 106 22.23 37.08 35.89
CA GLU A 106 21.87 35.69 35.58
C GLU A 106 21.61 34.86 36.85
N LEU A 107 22.45 34.97 37.88
CA LEU A 107 22.26 34.30 39.18
C LEU A 107 21.01 34.81 39.92
N LEU A 108 20.70 36.11 39.84
CA LEU A 108 19.44 36.67 40.36
C LEU A 108 18.24 36.20 39.53
N ALA A 109 18.39 36.01 38.22
CA ALA A 109 17.36 35.43 37.36
C ALA A 109 17.14 33.93 37.65
N GLU A 110 18.19 33.13 37.89
CA GLU A 110 18.07 31.74 38.32
C GLU A 110 17.50 31.60 39.73
N THR A 111 17.87 32.49 40.66
CA THR A 111 17.35 32.50 42.03
C THR A 111 15.85 32.83 42.07
N ASN A 112 15.38 33.76 41.24
CA ASN A 112 13.95 34.03 41.07
C ASN A 112 13.25 32.93 40.27
N THR A 113 13.91 32.40 39.23
CA THR A 113 13.42 31.28 38.42
C THR A 113 13.71 29.96 39.12
N LYS A 114 13.07 29.76 40.28
CA LYS A 114 13.02 28.45 40.99
C LYS A 114 13.00 27.33 39.95
N GLN A 115 14.08 26.56 39.87
CA GLN A 115 14.24 25.53 38.85
C GLN A 115 12.95 24.72 38.78
N LYS A 116 12.28 24.74 37.61
CA LYS A 116 11.02 24.03 37.42
C LYS A 116 11.30 22.54 37.39
N SER A 117 11.37 21.95 38.59
CA SER A 117 11.51 20.53 38.84
C SER A 117 10.43 19.81 38.03
N ILE A 118 10.85 19.13 36.95
CA ILE A 118 9.95 18.43 36.04
C ILE A 118 9.06 17.51 36.87
N PHE A 119 7.75 17.72 36.80
CA PHE A 119 6.86 17.04 37.74
C PHE A 119 6.90 15.54 37.48
N ARG A 120 7.22 14.78 38.52
CA ARG A 120 7.49 13.35 38.44
C ARG A 120 6.64 12.60 39.44
N PHE A 121 5.89 11.63 38.94
CA PHE A 121 5.19 10.65 39.78
C PHE A 121 6.18 9.58 40.27
N GLU A 122 6.20 9.31 41.57
CA GLU A 122 6.95 8.18 42.15
C GLU A 122 6.11 6.89 42.14
N ALA A 123 4.79 7.02 42.30
CA ALA A 123 3.81 5.94 42.31
C ALA A 123 2.68 6.17 41.28
N SER A 124 1.67 5.29 41.24
CA SER A 124 0.50 5.43 40.37
C SER A 124 -0.26 6.75 40.65
N PRO A 125 -0.63 7.56 39.64
CA PRO A 125 -1.35 8.82 39.86
C PRO A 125 -2.75 8.62 40.46
N HIS A 126 -3.15 9.49 41.39
CA HIS A 126 -4.42 9.39 42.15
C HIS A 126 -5.71 9.41 41.28
N TYR A 127 -5.64 9.89 40.04
CA TYR A 127 -6.75 9.92 39.09
C TYR A 127 -6.92 8.61 38.30
N VAL A 128 -5.93 7.71 38.35
CA VAL A 128 -6.07 6.33 37.88
C VAL A 128 -6.83 5.58 38.98
N LYS A 129 -8.03 5.05 38.68
CA LYS A 129 -8.93 4.51 39.73
C LYS A 129 -8.96 2.99 39.82
N ASN A 130 -9.26 2.29 38.73
CA ASN A 130 -9.55 0.85 38.77
C ASN A 130 -8.29 -0.04 38.67
N GLY A 131 -7.30 0.25 39.52
CA GLY A 131 -6.00 -0.44 39.64
C GLY A 131 -4.80 0.50 39.47
N GLU A 132 -3.60 -0.04 39.69
CA GLU A 132 -2.35 0.73 39.75
C GLU A 132 -1.47 0.60 38.50
N MET A 133 -0.73 1.66 38.16
CA MET A 133 0.33 1.63 37.17
C MET A 133 1.60 0.96 37.72
N ARG A 134 2.21 0.07 36.93
CA ARG A 134 3.50 -0.58 37.26
C ARG A 134 4.67 0.40 37.16
N ASP A 135 5.78 0.16 37.86
CA ASP A 135 6.91 1.10 37.96
C ASP A 135 7.52 1.48 36.60
N TYR A 136 7.50 0.59 35.61
CA TYR A 136 7.94 0.92 34.26
C TYR A 136 6.89 1.79 33.52
N GLN A 137 5.60 1.61 33.77
CA GLN A 137 4.52 2.45 33.22
C GLN A 137 4.55 3.85 33.85
N VAL A 138 4.80 3.96 35.16
CA VAL A 138 5.04 5.24 35.85
C VAL A 138 6.29 5.93 35.27
N ARG A 139 7.40 5.20 35.07
CA ARG A 139 8.59 5.73 34.37
C ARG A 139 8.31 6.20 32.93
N GLY A 140 7.43 5.51 32.19
CA GLY A 140 7.04 5.90 30.84
C GLY A 140 6.10 7.11 30.81
N LEU A 141 5.19 7.23 31.78
CA LEU A 141 4.40 8.44 32.01
C LEU A 141 5.32 9.64 32.30
N ASN A 142 6.26 9.50 33.23
CA ASN A 142 7.23 10.54 33.56
C ASN A 142 8.11 10.95 32.36
N TRP A 143 8.48 10.00 31.50
CA TRP A 143 9.18 10.31 30.24
C TRP A 143 8.31 11.15 29.30
N MET A 144 7.02 10.81 29.12
CA MET A 144 6.10 11.63 28.30
C MET A 144 5.80 13.01 28.93
N ILE A 145 5.79 13.12 30.26
CA ILE A 145 5.69 14.42 30.95
C ILE A 145 6.95 15.26 30.71
N SER A 146 8.13 14.65 30.77
CA SER A 146 9.40 15.32 30.43
C SER A 146 9.42 15.80 28.97
N LEU A 147 8.89 15.02 28.02
CA LEU A 147 8.72 15.49 26.64
C LEU A 147 7.76 16.69 26.55
N TYR A 148 6.61 16.62 27.22
CA TYR A 148 5.62 17.71 27.23
C TYR A 148 6.21 19.03 27.74
N GLU A 149 6.94 18.99 28.86
CA GLU A 149 7.45 20.20 29.52
C GLU A 149 8.59 20.86 28.74
N ASN A 150 9.30 20.09 27.91
CA ASN A 150 10.30 20.58 26.95
C ASN A 150 9.70 20.95 25.56
N GLY A 151 8.38 20.79 25.35
CA GLY A 151 7.72 21.11 24.08
C GLY A 151 8.01 20.14 22.93
N ILE A 152 8.27 18.86 23.26
CA ILE A 152 8.77 17.83 22.34
C ILE A 152 7.74 16.72 22.11
N ASN A 153 7.74 16.19 20.88
CA ASN A 153 6.88 15.11 20.42
C ASN A 153 7.63 13.76 20.47
N GLY A 154 6.91 12.66 20.73
CA GLY A 154 7.53 11.37 21.07
C GLY A 154 6.96 10.13 20.39
N ILE A 155 7.74 9.05 20.42
CA ILE A 155 7.40 7.70 19.97
C ILE A 155 7.45 6.73 21.16
N LEU A 156 6.30 6.22 21.58
CA LEU A 156 6.22 5.12 22.54
C LEU A 156 6.24 3.78 21.79
N ALA A 157 7.43 3.20 21.69
CA ALA A 157 7.76 1.98 20.96
C ALA A 157 8.00 0.75 21.88
N ASP A 158 7.44 0.77 23.11
CA ASP A 158 7.34 -0.39 24.00
C ASP A 158 6.76 -1.63 23.30
N GLU A 159 7.22 -2.83 23.67
CA GLU A 159 6.70 -4.10 23.14
C GLU A 159 5.17 -4.25 23.30
N MET A 160 4.53 -4.98 22.38
CA MET A 160 3.08 -5.18 22.39
C MET A 160 2.59 -5.81 23.69
N GLY A 161 1.62 -5.17 24.36
CA GLY A 161 1.05 -5.66 25.61
C GLY A 161 1.65 -5.08 26.90
N LEU A 162 2.68 -4.22 26.83
CA LEU A 162 3.20 -3.47 27.99
C LEU A 162 2.28 -2.34 28.51
N GLY A 163 1.07 -2.21 27.97
CA GLY A 163 0.08 -1.22 28.44
C GLY A 163 0.34 0.21 27.98
N LYS A 164 0.77 0.41 26.72
CA LYS A 164 0.91 1.75 26.10
C LYS A 164 -0.37 2.59 26.24
N THR A 165 -1.54 1.98 26.03
CA THR A 165 -2.86 2.60 26.20
C THR A 165 -3.04 3.23 27.59
N LEU A 166 -2.73 2.50 28.67
CA LEU A 166 -2.77 3.02 30.04
C LEU A 166 -1.77 4.15 30.27
N GLN A 167 -0.53 4.02 29.76
CA GLN A 167 0.47 5.10 29.84
C GLN A 167 -0.05 6.39 29.18
N THR A 168 -0.64 6.30 27.98
CA THR A 168 -1.19 7.45 27.25
C THR A 168 -2.45 8.04 27.87
N ILE A 169 -3.40 7.22 28.35
CA ILE A 169 -4.57 7.70 29.10
C ILE A 169 -4.12 8.45 30.36
N SER A 170 -3.06 7.97 31.02
CA SER A 170 -2.51 8.60 32.22
C SER A 170 -1.82 9.94 31.93
N LEU A 171 -1.23 10.12 30.73
CA LEU A 171 -0.72 11.41 30.27
C LEU A 171 -1.85 12.42 30.06
N LEU A 172 -2.97 12.01 29.44
CA LEU A 172 -4.14 12.89 29.28
C LEU A 172 -4.81 13.20 30.64
N GLY A 173 -4.76 12.26 31.59
CA GLY A 173 -5.14 12.51 32.98
C GLY A 173 -4.26 13.55 33.66
N TYR A 174 -2.95 13.51 33.43
CA TYR A 174 -2.00 14.53 33.92
C TYR A 174 -2.30 15.92 33.33
N MET A 175 -2.58 15.98 32.02
CA MET A 175 -2.97 17.23 31.35
C MET A 175 -4.20 17.87 32.02
N LYS A 176 -5.23 17.07 32.31
CA LYS A 176 -6.45 17.54 32.98
C LYS A 176 -6.20 17.95 34.44
N HIS A 177 -5.63 17.06 35.25
CA HIS A 177 -5.60 17.23 36.72
C HIS A 177 -4.41 18.06 37.24
N PHE A 178 -3.28 18.11 36.53
CA PHE A 178 -2.06 18.79 36.98
C PHE A 178 -1.66 20.00 36.10
N LYS A 179 -2.09 20.05 34.84
CA LYS A 179 -1.89 21.22 33.96
C LYS A 179 -3.15 22.05 33.73
N ASN A 180 -4.31 21.61 34.23
CA ASN A 180 -5.62 22.23 33.99
C ASN A 180 -5.94 22.43 32.49
N VAL A 181 -5.50 21.49 31.64
CA VAL A 181 -5.78 21.44 30.19
C VAL A 181 -6.57 20.16 29.92
N PRO A 182 -7.91 20.19 29.98
CA PRO A 182 -8.74 19.01 29.79
C PRO A 182 -8.87 18.55 28.33
N GLY A 183 -8.65 19.44 27.35
CA GLY A 183 -8.82 19.14 25.93
C GLY A 183 -8.75 20.37 25.01
N PRO A 184 -9.14 20.23 23.73
CA PRO A 184 -9.54 18.98 23.08
C PRO A 184 -8.32 18.12 22.72
N HIS A 185 -8.43 16.81 22.91
CA HIS A 185 -7.45 15.81 22.49
C HIS A 185 -8.03 14.87 21.42
N ILE A 186 -7.22 14.45 20.44
CA ILE A 186 -7.62 13.45 19.43
C ILE A 186 -6.78 12.17 19.56
N VAL A 187 -7.45 11.02 19.46
CA VAL A 187 -6.83 9.69 19.53
C VAL A 187 -7.25 8.90 18.31
N ILE A 188 -6.31 8.69 17.38
CA ILE A 188 -6.53 8.09 16.06
C ILE A 188 -6.04 6.65 16.10
N VAL A 189 -6.94 5.70 15.83
CA VAL A 189 -6.67 4.27 16.09
C VAL A 189 -7.21 3.36 14.97
N PRO A 190 -6.72 2.11 14.84
CA PRO A 190 -7.38 1.10 14.01
C PRO A 190 -8.85 0.90 14.42
N LYS A 191 -9.78 0.81 13.47
CA LYS A 191 -11.23 0.65 13.71
C LYS A 191 -11.58 -0.48 14.72
N SER A 192 -10.76 -1.52 14.77
CA SER A 192 -10.87 -2.64 15.71
C SER A 192 -10.63 -2.29 17.18
N THR A 193 -9.79 -1.30 17.46
CA THR A 193 -9.35 -0.93 18.81
C THR A 193 -10.15 0.20 19.44
N LEU A 194 -11.07 0.82 18.69
CA LEU A 194 -11.95 1.89 19.17
C LEU A 194 -12.66 1.52 20.48
N THR A 195 -13.32 0.36 20.54
CA THR A 195 -14.01 -0.12 21.75
C THR A 195 -13.03 -0.36 22.90
N ASN A 196 -11.85 -0.92 22.62
CA ASN A 196 -10.82 -1.14 23.64
C ASN A 196 -10.37 0.21 24.23
N TRP A 197 -10.04 1.20 23.40
CA TRP A 197 -9.68 2.54 23.87
C TRP A 197 -10.80 3.20 24.68
N MET A 198 -12.06 3.16 24.20
CA MET A 198 -13.21 3.70 24.94
C MET A 198 -13.42 3.02 26.31
N ASN A 199 -13.28 1.70 26.37
CA ASN A 199 -13.43 0.94 27.61
C ASN A 199 -12.26 1.19 28.58
N GLU A 200 -11.03 1.32 28.06
CA GLU A 200 -9.85 1.66 28.87
C GLU A 200 -9.94 3.10 29.42
N PHE A 201 -10.46 4.08 28.67
CA PHE A 201 -10.72 5.42 29.20
C PHE A 201 -11.74 5.38 30.35
N LYS A 202 -12.90 4.74 30.14
CA LYS A 202 -13.93 4.55 31.19
C LYS A 202 -13.38 3.84 32.43
N LYS A 203 -12.53 2.83 32.23
CA LYS A 203 -11.92 2.03 33.31
C LYS A 203 -10.89 2.83 34.10
N TRP A 204 -9.86 3.36 33.44
CA TRP A 204 -8.70 3.89 34.15
C TRP A 204 -8.90 5.33 34.61
N CYS A 205 -9.49 6.19 33.78
CA CYS A 205 -9.62 7.63 34.03
C CYS A 205 -11.05 8.13 33.70
N PRO A 206 -12.09 7.69 34.45
CA PRO A 206 -13.48 8.09 34.20
C PRO A 206 -13.75 9.59 34.31
N SER A 207 -12.81 10.37 34.87
CA SER A 207 -12.84 11.84 34.84
C SER A 207 -12.63 12.47 33.46
N LEU A 208 -12.16 11.70 32.47
CA LEU A 208 -12.02 12.13 31.08
C LEU A 208 -13.27 11.75 30.27
N LYS A 209 -13.98 12.76 29.77
CA LYS A 209 -15.11 12.61 28.83
C LYS A 209 -14.59 12.22 27.45
N ALA A 210 -14.37 10.92 27.26
CA ALA A 210 -14.04 10.33 25.97
C ALA A 210 -15.30 10.11 25.11
N VAL A 211 -15.25 10.51 23.84
CA VAL A 211 -16.32 10.36 22.85
C VAL A 211 -15.76 9.72 21.57
N CYS A 212 -16.55 8.92 20.84
CA CYS A 212 -16.07 8.13 19.70
C CYS A 212 -16.85 8.44 18.42
N LEU A 213 -16.18 8.94 17.37
CA LEU A 213 -16.81 9.18 16.06
C LEU A 213 -16.77 7.91 15.19
N ILE A 214 -17.87 7.16 15.20
CA ILE A 214 -18.12 6.03 14.30
C ILE A 214 -19.59 6.02 13.85
N GLY A 215 -19.87 5.47 12.66
CA GLY A 215 -21.23 5.29 12.15
C GLY A 215 -21.36 5.45 10.65
N ASP A 216 -22.58 5.26 10.16
CA ASP A 216 -23.01 5.69 8.82
C ASP A 216 -23.12 7.23 8.74
N GLN A 217 -23.58 7.76 7.60
CA GLN A 217 -23.58 9.20 7.37
C GLN A 217 -24.57 9.96 8.26
N GLU A 218 -25.73 9.37 8.56
CA GLU A 218 -26.77 9.98 9.38
C GLU A 218 -26.39 10.01 10.86
N THR A 219 -25.88 8.88 11.37
CA THR A 219 -25.33 8.76 12.73
C THR A 219 -24.19 9.76 12.94
N ARG A 220 -23.25 9.87 11.98
CA ARG A 220 -22.13 10.82 12.09
C ARG A 220 -22.58 12.27 12.03
N ASN A 221 -23.46 12.65 11.11
CA ASN A 221 -23.96 14.02 11.01
C ASN A 221 -24.64 14.47 12.32
N THR A 222 -25.48 13.60 12.89
CA THR A 222 -26.18 13.82 14.16
C THR A 222 -25.18 13.98 15.32
N PHE A 223 -24.26 13.03 15.48
CA PHE A 223 -23.21 13.07 16.51
C PHE A 223 -22.29 14.30 16.37
N ILE A 224 -21.94 14.71 15.14
CA ILE A 224 -21.13 15.90 14.89
C ILE A 224 -21.88 17.15 15.35
N ARG A 225 -23.18 17.27 15.03
CA ARG A 225 -24.04 18.39 15.43
C ARG A 225 -24.23 18.48 16.95
N GLU A 226 -24.52 17.37 17.60
CA GLU A 226 -25.02 17.34 18.99
C GLU A 226 -23.96 17.01 20.04
N THR A 227 -22.90 16.30 19.68
CA THR A 227 -21.81 15.92 20.62
C THR A 227 -20.51 16.63 20.29
N LEU A 228 -20.06 16.60 19.02
CA LEU A 228 -18.72 17.06 18.68
C LEU A 228 -18.61 18.59 18.65
N MET A 229 -19.49 19.28 17.91
CA MET A 229 -19.46 20.74 17.77
C MET A 229 -19.74 21.51 19.08
N PRO A 230 -20.62 21.07 20.01
CA PRO A 230 -20.81 21.74 21.30
C PRO A 230 -19.64 21.63 22.29
N GLY A 231 -18.61 20.84 21.99
CA GLY A 231 -17.35 20.85 22.75
C GLY A 231 -17.40 20.29 24.19
N ASN A 232 -18.50 19.66 24.61
CA ASN A 232 -18.72 19.15 25.98
C ASN A 232 -17.95 17.85 26.33
N TRP A 233 -16.75 17.66 25.75
CA TRP A 233 -15.93 16.46 25.79
C TRP A 233 -14.43 16.80 25.89
N ASP A 234 -13.64 15.86 26.43
CA ASP A 234 -12.21 16.03 26.65
C ASP A 234 -11.37 15.38 25.52
N VAL A 235 -11.78 14.18 25.11
CA VAL A 235 -11.04 13.33 24.15
C VAL A 235 -11.96 12.80 23.04
N CYS A 236 -11.61 13.03 21.78
CA CYS A 236 -12.26 12.44 20.62
C CYS A 236 -11.44 11.24 20.10
N ILE A 237 -12.03 10.04 20.12
CA ILE A 237 -11.45 8.82 19.56
C ILE A 237 -12.06 8.55 18.18
N THR A 238 -11.25 8.18 17.19
CA THR A 238 -11.70 8.07 15.79
C THR A 238 -10.82 7.13 14.97
N SER A 239 -11.34 6.61 13.84
CA SER A 239 -10.58 5.71 12.97
C SER A 239 -9.84 6.45 11.86
N TYR A 240 -8.76 5.84 11.38
CA TYR A 240 -7.99 6.30 10.21
C TYR A 240 -8.86 6.63 8.98
N GLU A 241 -9.88 5.81 8.71
CA GLU A 241 -10.81 6.01 7.59
C GLU A 241 -11.74 7.21 7.82
N MET A 242 -12.05 7.52 9.08
CA MET A 242 -12.96 8.61 9.45
C MET A 242 -12.27 9.98 9.43
N ILE A 243 -10.97 10.04 9.75
CA ILE A 243 -10.12 11.23 9.51
C ILE A 243 -10.21 11.68 8.06
N ILE A 244 -10.14 10.73 7.11
CA ILE A 244 -10.18 11.03 5.67
C ILE A 244 -11.56 11.54 5.24
N ARG A 245 -12.64 10.96 5.79
CA ARG A 245 -14.03 11.34 5.49
C ARG A 245 -14.40 12.71 6.06
N GLU A 246 -14.21 12.91 7.36
CA GLU A 246 -14.71 14.08 8.10
C GLU A 246 -13.64 15.17 8.30
N ARG A 247 -12.65 15.23 7.40
CA ARG A 247 -11.50 16.15 7.45
C ARG A 247 -11.88 17.62 7.66
N SER A 248 -13.01 18.05 7.09
CA SER A 248 -13.54 19.43 7.18
C SER A 248 -14.07 19.79 8.57
N VAL A 249 -14.39 18.78 9.39
CA VAL A 249 -14.80 18.94 10.79
C VAL A 249 -13.56 18.93 11.70
N PHE A 250 -12.68 17.94 11.54
CA PHE A 250 -11.47 17.81 12.36
C PHE A 250 -10.49 18.99 12.20
N LYS A 251 -10.43 19.64 11.03
CA LYS A 251 -9.65 20.88 10.81
C LYS A 251 -10.12 22.10 11.63
N LYS A 252 -11.35 22.10 12.17
CA LYS A 252 -11.90 23.25 12.93
C LYS A 252 -11.36 23.33 14.37
N PHE A 253 -10.73 22.27 14.87
CA PHE A 253 -10.27 22.17 16.25
C PHE A 253 -8.76 22.33 16.35
N THR A 254 -8.30 23.14 17.31
CA THR A 254 -6.88 23.26 17.70
C THR A 254 -6.55 22.22 18.78
N TRP A 255 -5.93 21.11 18.35
CA TRP A 255 -5.72 19.94 19.21
C TRP A 255 -4.58 20.13 20.21
N ARG A 256 -4.81 19.83 21.49
CA ARG A 256 -3.78 19.91 22.55
C ARG A 256 -2.82 18.73 22.50
N TYR A 257 -3.34 17.54 22.21
CA TYR A 257 -2.56 16.36 21.80
C TYR A 257 -3.23 15.67 20.62
N MET A 258 -2.40 15.17 19.70
CA MET A 258 -2.75 14.17 18.71
C MET A 258 -2.00 12.87 19.03
N VAL A 259 -2.75 11.82 19.36
CA VAL A 259 -2.23 10.47 19.59
C VAL A 259 -2.54 9.62 18.36
N ILE A 260 -1.57 8.84 17.88
CA ILE A 260 -1.75 7.89 16.78
C ILE A 260 -1.33 6.49 17.24
N ASP A 261 -2.26 5.54 17.25
CA ASP A 261 -2.03 4.14 17.63
C ASP A 261 -1.78 3.25 16.40
N GLU A 262 -0.81 2.35 16.50
CA GLU A 262 -0.23 1.63 15.36
C GLU A 262 0.30 2.56 14.25
N ALA A 263 1.20 3.48 14.64
CA ALA A 263 1.79 4.51 13.77
C ALA A 263 2.54 3.99 12.52
N HIS A 264 2.78 2.68 12.40
CA HIS A 264 3.25 2.06 11.16
C HIS A 264 2.33 2.35 9.94
N ARG A 265 1.10 2.82 10.18
CA ARG A 265 0.12 3.23 9.16
C ARG A 265 0.47 4.56 8.44
N ILE A 266 1.24 5.46 9.05
CA ILE A 266 1.61 6.77 8.46
C ILE A 266 2.99 6.81 7.80
N LYS A 267 3.66 5.64 7.70
CA LYS A 267 5.06 5.50 7.25
C LYS A 267 5.38 5.94 5.82
N ASN A 268 4.36 6.12 4.99
CA ASN A 268 4.50 6.71 3.67
C ASN A 268 3.98 8.14 3.75
N GLU A 269 4.87 9.11 3.58
CA GLU A 269 4.52 10.53 3.58
C GLU A 269 3.55 10.91 2.46
N LYS A 270 3.69 10.31 1.26
CA LYS A 270 2.83 10.49 0.08
C LYS A 270 1.52 9.70 0.19
N SER A 271 1.06 9.45 1.41
CA SER A 271 -0.23 8.85 1.68
C SER A 271 -1.21 9.94 2.08
N LYS A 272 -2.42 9.89 1.50
CA LYS A 272 -3.51 10.84 1.81
C LYS A 272 -3.82 10.95 3.31
N LEU A 273 -3.50 9.92 4.09
CA LEU A 273 -3.62 9.97 5.55
C LEU A 273 -2.53 10.85 6.19
N SER A 274 -1.26 10.61 5.84
CA SER A 274 -0.12 11.39 6.35
C SER A 274 -0.20 12.86 5.94
N GLU A 275 -0.61 13.13 4.69
CA GLU A 275 -0.90 14.48 4.18
C GLU A 275 -1.96 15.18 5.04
N LEU A 276 -3.18 14.62 5.15
CA LEU A 276 -4.28 15.21 5.91
C LEU A 276 -3.95 15.42 7.40
N LEU A 277 -3.18 14.52 8.01
CA LEU A 277 -2.78 14.65 9.42
C LEU A 277 -1.70 15.72 9.65
N ARG A 278 -0.87 16.04 8.64
CA ARG A 278 0.05 17.18 8.69
C ARG A 278 -0.70 18.52 8.63
N GLU A 279 -1.88 18.58 8.01
CA GLU A 279 -2.72 19.80 7.94
C GLU A 279 -3.44 20.18 9.26
N PHE A 280 -3.46 19.30 10.27
CA PHE A 280 -4.26 19.52 11.49
C PHE A 280 -3.47 20.32 12.54
N LYS A 281 -3.95 21.54 12.88
CA LYS A 281 -3.41 22.38 13.97
C LYS A 281 -3.34 21.57 15.28
N SER A 282 -2.13 21.23 15.73
CA SER A 282 -1.89 20.42 16.94
C SER A 282 -0.64 20.90 17.69
N MET A 283 -0.72 20.97 19.02
CA MET A 283 0.40 21.43 19.86
C MET A 283 1.44 20.32 20.09
N ASN A 284 0.99 19.14 20.52
CA ASN A 284 1.85 17.98 20.76
C ASN A 284 1.35 16.74 20.01
N ARG A 285 2.30 15.88 19.61
CA ARG A 285 2.09 14.64 18.85
C ARG A 285 2.76 13.46 19.58
N LEU A 286 2.03 12.36 19.72
CA LEU A 286 2.49 11.12 20.33
C LEU A 286 2.18 9.94 19.41
N LEU A 287 3.22 9.26 18.93
CA LEU A 287 3.12 8.08 18.10
C LEU A 287 3.26 6.82 18.97
N LEU A 288 2.35 5.86 18.83
CA LEU A 288 2.42 4.57 19.50
C LEU A 288 2.68 3.49 18.44
N THR A 289 3.69 2.64 18.64
CA THR A 289 3.98 1.51 17.74
C THR A 289 4.28 0.24 18.51
N GLY A 290 3.74 -0.89 18.07
CA GLY A 290 4.15 -2.22 18.51
C GLY A 290 5.36 -2.77 17.74
N THR A 291 5.55 -2.32 16.51
CA THR A 291 6.59 -2.81 15.61
C THR A 291 7.86 -1.96 15.69
N PRO A 292 9.05 -2.57 15.48
CA PRO A 292 10.30 -1.85 15.29
C PRO A 292 10.27 -0.87 14.11
N LEU A 293 11.08 0.19 14.18
CA LEU A 293 11.40 1.05 13.05
C LEU A 293 12.62 0.45 12.34
N GLN A 294 12.41 -0.24 11.21
CA GLN A 294 13.46 -1.10 10.62
C GLN A 294 13.60 -1.08 9.09
N ASN A 295 12.52 -0.88 8.34
CA ASN A 295 12.51 -1.32 6.93
C ASN A 295 13.06 -0.28 5.92
N ASN A 296 13.22 0.99 6.30
CA ASN A 296 13.79 2.02 5.42
C ASN A 296 14.19 3.29 6.23
N LEU A 297 15.26 3.99 5.82
CA LEU A 297 15.61 5.33 6.31
C LEU A 297 14.46 6.33 6.12
N HIS A 298 13.82 6.30 4.96
CA HIS A 298 12.72 7.16 4.58
C HIS A 298 11.44 6.91 5.41
N GLU A 299 11.21 5.67 5.87
CA GLU A 299 10.14 5.33 6.83
C GLU A 299 10.41 5.96 8.21
N LEU A 300 11.68 6.00 8.64
CA LEU A 300 12.08 6.69 9.87
C LEU A 300 11.96 8.21 9.72
N TRP A 301 12.46 8.77 8.62
CA TRP A 301 12.35 10.20 8.32
C TRP A 301 10.89 10.67 8.25
N ALA A 302 10.00 9.93 7.58
CA ALA A 302 8.59 10.30 7.47
C ALA A 302 7.90 10.44 8.84
N LEU A 303 8.31 9.63 9.82
CA LEU A 303 7.85 9.70 11.21
C LEU A 303 8.52 10.84 11.99
N LEU A 304 9.82 11.09 11.80
CA LEU A 304 10.54 12.23 12.41
C LEU A 304 10.00 13.58 11.91
N ASN A 305 9.80 13.73 10.59
CA ASN A 305 9.12 14.87 9.98
C ASN A 305 7.69 15.04 10.51
N PHE A 306 6.94 13.95 10.72
CA PHE A 306 5.60 14.05 11.29
C PHE A 306 5.61 14.57 12.73
N LEU A 307 6.61 14.21 13.53
CA LEU A 307 6.79 14.72 14.90
C LEU A 307 7.27 16.18 14.88
N LEU A 308 8.34 16.47 14.14
CA LEU A 308 9.09 17.73 14.12
C LEU A 308 9.33 18.23 12.68
N PRO A 309 8.28 18.72 11.99
CA PRO A 309 8.40 19.18 10.61
C PRO A 309 9.29 20.42 10.49
N ASP A 310 9.39 21.21 11.56
CA ASP A 310 10.24 22.42 11.66
C ASP A 310 11.75 22.11 11.60
N VAL A 311 12.15 20.85 11.84
CA VAL A 311 13.55 20.41 11.95
C VAL A 311 13.92 19.41 10.84
N PHE A 312 12.99 18.51 10.48
CA PHE A 312 13.20 17.47 9.45
C PHE A 312 12.36 17.76 8.21
N ASN A 313 12.41 18.99 7.70
CA ASN A 313 11.54 19.45 6.60
C ASN A 313 11.78 18.76 5.25
N SER A 314 13.01 18.28 5.01
CA SER A 314 13.49 17.74 3.72
C SER A 314 13.92 16.28 3.86
N SER A 315 13.49 15.43 2.91
CA SER A 315 13.97 14.05 2.79
C SER A 315 15.40 14.00 2.28
N ASP A 316 15.73 14.88 1.34
CA ASP A 316 16.95 14.78 0.54
C ASP A 316 18.15 15.29 1.34
N ASP A 317 17.94 16.26 2.25
CA ASP A 317 18.95 16.69 3.25
C ASP A 317 19.19 15.62 4.33
N PHE A 318 18.17 14.83 4.68
CA PHE A 318 18.31 13.72 5.62
C PHE A 318 19.05 12.55 4.95
N ASP A 319 18.55 12.07 3.81
CA ASP A 319 19.15 10.98 3.07
C ASP A 319 20.58 11.32 2.59
N SER A 320 20.87 12.57 2.20
CA SER A 320 22.25 12.99 1.92
C SER A 320 23.14 13.00 3.18
N TRP A 321 22.67 13.50 4.34
CA TRP A 321 23.43 13.42 5.59
C TRP A 321 23.82 11.97 5.96
N PHE A 322 22.95 11.00 5.64
CA PHE A 322 23.26 9.58 5.77
C PHE A 322 24.20 9.04 4.68
N ASN A 323 24.05 9.47 3.42
CA ASN A 323 24.80 8.95 2.27
C ASN A 323 26.20 9.58 2.06
N THR A 324 26.44 10.82 2.49
CA THR A 324 27.69 11.56 2.22
C THR A 324 28.92 10.95 2.92
N ASN A 325 28.73 10.19 4.00
CA ASN A 325 29.82 9.51 4.72
C ASN A 325 30.07 8.09 4.20
N ALA A 326 30.33 7.96 2.89
CA ALA A 326 30.64 6.68 2.22
C ALA A 326 32.05 6.13 2.54
N ALA A 327 32.49 6.25 3.80
CA ALA A 327 33.81 5.83 4.27
C ALA A 327 33.73 5.12 5.63
N LEU A 328 34.15 3.85 5.65
CA LEU A 328 34.63 3.12 6.84
C LEU A 328 33.60 2.87 7.97
N GLY A 329 32.55 2.11 7.67
CA GLY A 329 31.95 1.16 8.63
C GLY A 329 30.58 1.54 9.20
N ASP A 330 29.54 0.84 8.75
CA ASP A 330 28.11 1.03 9.05
C ASP A 330 27.76 1.29 10.52
N ASN A 331 28.51 0.71 11.48
CA ASN A 331 28.26 0.83 12.92
C ASN A 331 28.26 2.29 13.41
N GLN A 332 29.09 3.17 12.85
CA GLN A 332 29.21 4.54 13.36
C GLN A 332 28.01 5.41 12.96
N LEU A 333 27.61 5.35 11.68
CA LEU A 333 26.46 6.08 11.14
C LEU A 333 25.16 5.71 11.90
N VAL A 334 25.02 4.41 12.14
CA VAL A 334 23.95 3.79 12.92
C VAL A 334 23.96 4.25 14.38
N SER A 335 25.11 4.30 15.04
CA SER A 335 25.21 4.80 16.41
C SER A 335 24.78 6.26 16.53
N ARG A 336 25.10 7.10 15.51
CA ARG A 336 24.63 8.49 15.43
C ARG A 336 23.11 8.58 15.26
N LEU A 337 22.52 7.74 14.40
CA LEU A 337 21.06 7.64 14.24
C LEU A 337 20.38 7.27 15.56
N HIS A 338 20.89 6.25 16.28
CA HIS A 338 20.35 5.88 17.59
C HIS A 338 20.51 7.00 18.63
N ALA A 339 21.60 7.78 18.59
CA ALA A 339 21.75 8.95 19.45
C ALA A 339 20.70 10.04 19.15
N VAL A 340 20.40 10.30 17.87
CA VAL A 340 19.34 11.24 17.44
C VAL A 340 17.94 10.75 17.83
N LEU A 341 17.67 9.43 17.77
CA LEU A 341 16.35 8.88 18.15
C LEU A 341 16.11 8.77 19.66
N ARG A 342 17.17 8.52 20.45
CA ARG A 342 17.08 8.20 21.89
C ARG A 342 16.29 9.20 22.76
N PRO A 343 16.29 10.53 22.50
CA PRO A 343 15.45 11.47 23.24
C PRO A 343 13.96 11.29 22.94
N PHE A 344 13.61 11.01 21.67
CA PHE A 344 12.23 10.94 21.18
C PHE A 344 11.58 9.56 21.32
N LEU A 345 12.37 8.49 21.43
CA LEU A 345 11.90 7.11 21.35
C LEU A 345 12.13 6.34 22.64
N LEU A 346 11.03 5.96 23.32
CA LEU A 346 11.06 5.03 24.45
C LEU A 346 10.65 3.63 23.96
N ARG A 347 11.58 2.67 24.06
CA ARG A 347 11.36 1.25 23.75
C ARG A 347 11.97 0.36 24.82
N ARG A 348 11.19 -0.63 25.24
CA ARG A 348 11.54 -1.63 26.28
C ARG A 348 10.94 -2.98 25.89
N LEU A 349 11.61 -4.07 26.26
CA LEU A 349 11.20 -5.45 26.02
C LEU A 349 10.48 -6.03 27.24
N LYS A 350 9.55 -6.98 27.05
CA LYS A 350 8.84 -7.65 28.15
C LYS A 350 9.79 -8.31 29.15
N SER A 351 10.86 -8.95 28.65
CA SER A 351 11.88 -9.61 29.45
C SER A 351 12.65 -8.67 30.38
N GLU A 352 12.78 -7.40 30.02
CA GLU A 352 13.48 -6.38 30.82
C GLU A 352 12.61 -5.87 31.96
N VAL A 353 11.30 -5.68 31.72
CA VAL A 353 10.41 -4.93 32.62
C VAL A 353 9.41 -5.79 33.41
N GLU A 354 9.05 -6.99 32.93
CA GLU A 354 7.91 -7.75 33.45
C GLU A 354 8.29 -9.18 33.84
N ARG A 355 9.15 -9.31 34.87
CA ARG A 355 9.65 -10.60 35.38
C ARG A 355 8.56 -11.55 35.92
N LYS A 356 7.32 -11.07 36.14
CA LYS A 356 6.19 -11.91 36.60
C LYS A 356 5.44 -12.61 35.45
N LEU A 357 5.57 -12.13 34.21
CA LEU A 357 4.99 -12.79 33.04
C LEU A 357 5.91 -13.91 32.56
N LYS A 358 5.45 -15.17 32.63
CA LYS A 358 6.22 -16.31 32.14
C LYS A 358 6.54 -16.16 30.64
N PRO A 359 7.75 -16.50 30.17
CA PRO A 359 8.10 -16.44 28.76
C PRO A 359 7.28 -17.45 27.95
N LYS A 360 6.75 -17.07 26.78
CA LYS A 360 6.04 -18.01 25.89
C LYS A 360 6.98 -19.10 25.39
N LYS A 361 6.48 -20.35 25.36
CA LYS A 361 7.14 -21.47 24.66
C LYS A 361 6.53 -21.60 23.26
N GLU A 362 7.36 -21.69 22.22
CA GLU A 362 6.94 -22.00 20.85
C GLU A 362 7.49 -23.36 20.45
N VAL A 363 6.61 -24.25 20.00
CA VAL A 363 6.90 -25.62 19.57
C VAL A 363 6.45 -25.77 18.12
N LYS A 364 7.37 -26.19 17.25
CA LYS A 364 7.07 -26.49 15.85
C LYS A 364 6.59 -27.93 15.76
N VAL A 365 5.32 -28.10 15.40
CA VAL A 365 4.69 -29.40 15.22
C VAL A 365 4.77 -29.73 13.74
N TYR A 366 5.69 -30.62 13.42
CA TYR A 366 5.95 -31.09 12.07
C TYR A 366 4.98 -32.23 11.72
N VAL A 367 4.36 -32.16 10.53
CA VAL A 367 3.22 -33.01 10.16
C VAL A 367 3.34 -33.53 8.72
N GLY A 368 3.08 -34.82 8.52
CA GLY A 368 3.05 -35.43 7.17
C GLY A 368 1.84 -35.01 6.32
N LEU A 369 1.95 -35.21 5.00
CA LEU A 369 0.83 -35.13 4.07
C LEU A 369 -0.03 -36.40 4.15
N SER A 370 -1.36 -36.25 4.21
CA SER A 370 -2.26 -37.38 3.96
C SER A 370 -2.13 -37.91 2.53
N LYS A 371 -2.60 -39.13 2.26
CA LYS A 371 -2.67 -39.69 0.90
C LYS A 371 -3.40 -38.75 -0.06
N MET A 372 -4.55 -38.23 0.36
CA MET A 372 -5.35 -37.29 -0.43
C MET A 372 -4.62 -35.96 -0.67
N GLN A 373 -3.90 -35.44 0.33
CA GLN A 373 -3.05 -34.26 0.16
C GLN A 373 -1.91 -34.54 -0.83
N ARG A 374 -1.24 -35.69 -0.77
CA ARG A 374 -0.20 -36.09 -1.74
C ARG A 374 -0.74 -36.10 -3.17
N GLU A 375 -1.91 -36.72 -3.39
CA GLU A 375 -2.56 -36.77 -4.71
C GLU A 375 -2.88 -35.37 -5.25
N TRP A 376 -3.45 -34.47 -4.44
CA TRP A 376 -3.75 -33.10 -4.86
C TRP A 376 -2.50 -32.22 -5.03
N TYR A 377 -1.47 -32.40 -4.19
CA TYR A 377 -0.19 -31.67 -4.30
C TYR A 377 0.53 -32.03 -5.61
N THR A 378 0.64 -33.33 -5.91
CA THR A 378 1.15 -33.86 -7.18
C THR A 378 0.34 -33.36 -8.38
N LYS A 379 -0.99 -33.36 -8.29
CA LYS A 379 -1.91 -32.85 -9.34
C LYS A 379 -1.75 -31.36 -9.61
N VAL A 380 -1.43 -30.55 -8.58
CA VAL A 380 -1.08 -29.12 -8.75
C VAL A 380 0.27 -28.96 -9.43
N LEU A 381 1.30 -29.71 -9.02
CA LEU A 381 2.63 -29.65 -9.64
C LEU A 381 2.62 -30.10 -11.11
N MET A 382 1.95 -31.21 -11.43
CA MET A 382 1.86 -31.76 -12.78
C MET A 382 1.14 -30.81 -13.77
N LYS A 383 0.23 -29.97 -13.29
CA LYS A 383 -0.52 -29.02 -14.14
C LYS A 383 0.36 -27.91 -14.71
N ASP A 384 1.37 -27.49 -13.95
CA ASP A 384 2.25 -26.36 -14.28
C ASP A 384 3.74 -26.81 -14.35
N ILE A 385 3.97 -28.08 -14.69
CA ILE A 385 5.27 -28.77 -14.63
C ILE A 385 6.37 -28.07 -15.45
N ASP A 386 6.05 -27.47 -16.59
CA ASP A 386 6.99 -26.68 -17.39
C ASP A 386 7.62 -25.55 -16.55
N VAL A 387 6.81 -24.88 -15.71
CA VAL A 387 7.24 -23.77 -14.85
C VAL A 387 8.09 -24.28 -13.68
N VAL A 388 7.79 -25.47 -13.15
CA VAL A 388 8.59 -26.13 -12.10
C VAL A 388 9.96 -26.53 -12.64
N ASN A 389 10.00 -27.12 -13.84
CA ASN A 389 11.22 -27.47 -14.56
C ASN A 389 11.98 -26.22 -15.05
N GLY A 390 11.34 -25.04 -15.12
CA GLY A 390 11.95 -23.77 -15.52
C GLY A 390 11.94 -23.51 -17.03
N ALA A 391 11.11 -24.24 -17.78
CA ALA A 391 10.94 -24.07 -19.22
C ALA A 391 9.99 -22.90 -19.53
N GLY A 392 10.41 -22.02 -20.44
CA GLY A 392 9.60 -20.89 -20.93
C GLY A 392 9.65 -19.62 -20.07
N LYS A 393 8.82 -18.63 -20.41
CA LYS A 393 8.78 -17.33 -19.72
C LYS A 393 8.08 -17.47 -18.35
N VAL A 394 8.87 -17.52 -17.28
CA VAL A 394 8.36 -17.62 -15.90
C VAL A 394 7.81 -16.27 -15.41
N GLU A 395 6.49 -16.17 -15.32
CA GLU A 395 5.77 -15.01 -14.79
C GLU A 395 5.61 -15.05 -13.26
N LYS A 396 5.79 -13.90 -12.59
CA LYS A 396 5.72 -13.80 -11.12
C LYS A 396 4.33 -14.22 -10.59
N MET A 397 3.26 -13.85 -11.30
CA MET A 397 1.89 -14.17 -10.91
C MET A 397 1.56 -15.66 -11.05
N ARG A 398 2.12 -16.38 -12.04
CA ARG A 398 1.93 -17.83 -12.20
C ARG A 398 2.59 -18.60 -11.05
N LEU A 399 3.82 -18.24 -10.67
CA LEU A 399 4.49 -18.78 -9.48
C LEU A 399 3.70 -18.53 -8.18
N GLN A 400 3.19 -17.30 -7.99
CA GLN A 400 2.38 -16.95 -6.82
C GLN A 400 1.07 -17.75 -6.75
N ASN A 401 0.43 -18.00 -7.90
CA ASN A 401 -0.77 -18.85 -7.98
C ASN A 401 -0.46 -20.31 -7.64
N ILE A 402 0.68 -20.86 -8.11
CA ILE A 402 1.11 -22.23 -7.78
C ILE A 402 1.36 -22.34 -6.26
N LEU A 403 2.17 -21.44 -5.68
CA LEU A 403 2.40 -21.39 -4.22
C LEU A 403 1.10 -21.30 -3.41
N MET A 404 0.12 -20.52 -3.88
CA MET A 404 -1.18 -20.41 -3.22
C MET A 404 -1.98 -21.71 -3.24
N GLN A 405 -1.99 -22.46 -4.35
CA GLN A 405 -2.65 -23.78 -4.37
C GLN A 405 -1.89 -24.81 -3.53
N LEU A 406 -0.55 -24.81 -3.55
CA LEU A 406 0.24 -25.72 -2.72
C LEU A 406 -0.02 -25.47 -1.22
N ARG A 407 -0.08 -24.19 -0.77
CA ARG A 407 -0.50 -23.84 0.60
C ARG A 407 -1.90 -24.33 0.97
N LYS A 408 -2.90 -24.20 0.06
CA LYS A 408 -4.22 -24.78 0.32
C LYS A 408 -4.14 -26.29 0.55
N CYS A 409 -3.34 -26.98 -0.25
CA CYS A 409 -3.18 -28.43 -0.12
C CYS A 409 -2.57 -28.83 1.23
N CYS A 410 -1.55 -28.09 1.71
CA CYS A 410 -1.00 -28.27 3.06
C CYS A 410 -2.03 -28.01 4.17
N ASN A 411 -2.96 -27.07 3.95
CA ASN A 411 -4.01 -26.72 4.92
C ASN A 411 -5.17 -27.72 4.98
N HIS A 412 -5.84 -28.00 3.85
CA HIS A 412 -6.91 -29.00 3.75
C HIS A 412 -7.29 -29.31 2.28
N PRO A 413 -7.49 -30.58 1.87
CA PRO A 413 -7.92 -30.90 0.50
C PRO A 413 -9.23 -30.25 0.07
N TYR A 414 -10.21 -30.09 0.96
CA TYR A 414 -11.55 -29.55 0.63
C TYR A 414 -11.54 -28.02 0.36
N LEU A 415 -10.36 -27.37 0.43
CA LEU A 415 -10.12 -26.04 -0.15
C LEU A 415 -10.04 -26.05 -1.69
N PHE A 416 -10.08 -27.24 -2.30
CA PHE A 416 -10.30 -27.47 -3.73
C PHE A 416 -11.72 -27.98 -3.98
N ASP A 417 -12.42 -27.33 -4.89
CA ASP A 417 -13.80 -27.69 -5.22
C ASP A 417 -13.82 -29.03 -6.00
N GLY A 418 -14.66 -29.97 -5.57
CA GLY A 418 -14.66 -31.35 -6.09
C GLY A 418 -13.54 -32.24 -5.53
N ALA A 419 -12.93 -31.87 -4.39
CA ALA A 419 -12.10 -32.77 -3.59
C ALA A 419 -12.93 -33.58 -2.58
N GLU A 420 -13.92 -32.95 -1.96
CA GLU A 420 -14.78 -33.54 -0.94
C GLU A 420 -15.69 -34.64 -1.51
N PRO A 421 -15.83 -35.82 -0.85
CA PRO A 421 -16.76 -36.86 -1.26
C PRO A 421 -18.21 -36.40 -1.18
N GLY A 422 -18.99 -36.62 -2.25
CA GLY A 422 -20.42 -36.29 -2.28
C GLY A 422 -20.93 -35.95 -3.70
N PRO A 423 -22.19 -35.49 -3.83
CA PRO A 423 -23.18 -35.30 -2.76
C PRO A 423 -23.77 -36.62 -2.21
N PRO A 424 -24.33 -36.64 -0.99
CA PRO A 424 -24.31 -35.56 0.00
C PRO A 424 -22.89 -35.32 0.53
N TYR A 425 -22.62 -34.10 0.99
CA TYR A 425 -21.42 -33.78 1.75
C TYR A 425 -21.73 -34.00 3.23
N THR A 426 -20.83 -34.65 3.97
CA THR A 426 -21.03 -35.02 5.38
C THR A 426 -19.82 -34.64 6.22
N THR A 427 -20.00 -34.51 7.54
CA THR A 427 -18.97 -34.05 8.49
C THR A 427 -18.52 -35.21 9.39
N ASP A 428 -18.01 -36.27 8.75
CA ASP A 428 -17.55 -37.49 9.44
C ASP A 428 -16.02 -37.49 9.64
N GLU A 429 -15.47 -38.61 10.16
CA GLU A 429 -14.02 -38.83 10.36
C GLU A 429 -13.17 -38.60 9.08
N HIS A 430 -13.77 -38.64 7.89
CA HIS A 430 -13.08 -38.30 6.63
C HIS A 430 -12.63 -36.83 6.57
N LEU A 431 -13.23 -35.93 7.35
CA LEU A 431 -12.71 -34.58 7.51
C LEU A 431 -11.31 -34.63 8.15
N VAL A 432 -11.14 -35.46 9.19
CA VAL A 432 -9.90 -35.58 9.96
C VAL A 432 -8.83 -36.36 9.19
N TYR A 433 -9.09 -37.60 8.75
CA TYR A 433 -8.04 -38.46 8.19
C TYR A 433 -7.52 -37.97 6.82
N ASN A 434 -8.30 -37.16 6.09
CA ASN A 434 -7.84 -36.57 4.83
C ASN A 434 -6.88 -35.38 5.02
N CYS A 435 -6.60 -34.93 6.26
CA CYS A 435 -5.66 -33.84 6.52
C CYS A 435 -4.74 -34.12 7.71
N GLY A 436 -3.43 -34.17 7.48
CA GLY A 436 -2.45 -34.36 8.55
C GLY A 436 -2.55 -33.32 9.66
N LYS A 437 -2.72 -32.02 9.31
CA LYS A 437 -2.85 -30.94 10.30
C LYS A 437 -4.09 -31.12 11.18
N LEU A 438 -5.22 -31.56 10.60
CA LEU A 438 -6.46 -31.77 11.35
C LEU A 438 -6.40 -33.04 12.22
N ALA A 439 -5.75 -34.12 11.74
CA ALA A 439 -5.49 -35.32 12.55
C ALA A 439 -4.62 -35.02 13.78
N ILE A 440 -3.61 -34.15 13.66
CA ILE A 440 -2.82 -33.68 14.82
C ILE A 440 -3.64 -32.75 15.72
N LEU A 441 -4.46 -31.86 15.16
CA LEU A 441 -5.34 -30.99 15.94
C LEU A 441 -6.38 -31.79 16.75
N ASP A 442 -6.93 -32.86 16.17
CA ASP A 442 -7.91 -33.75 16.81
C ASP A 442 -7.29 -34.62 17.91
N LYS A 443 -6.02 -35.01 17.80
CA LYS A 443 -5.23 -35.57 18.92
C LYS A 443 -4.89 -34.52 20.00
N LEU A 444 -4.72 -33.24 19.63
CA LEU A 444 -4.25 -32.17 20.53
C LEU A 444 -5.37 -31.56 21.39
N LEU A 445 -6.52 -31.24 20.79
CA LEU A 445 -7.60 -30.52 21.47
C LEU A 445 -8.17 -31.28 22.69
N PRO A 446 -8.35 -32.62 22.70
CA PRO A 446 -8.75 -33.36 23.89
C PRO A 446 -7.76 -33.20 25.05
N LYS A 447 -6.46 -33.47 24.81
CA LYS A 447 -5.40 -33.32 25.82
C LYS A 447 -5.33 -31.87 26.37
N LEU A 448 -5.64 -30.86 25.55
CA LEU A 448 -5.71 -29.46 26.01
C LEU A 448 -6.98 -29.15 26.81
N ARG A 449 -8.12 -29.75 26.48
CA ARG A 449 -9.39 -29.61 27.22
C ARG A 449 -9.31 -30.26 28.60
N GLU A 450 -8.68 -31.43 28.70
CA GLU A 450 -8.37 -32.12 29.97
C GLU A 450 -7.46 -31.28 30.88
N GLN A 451 -6.58 -30.46 30.30
CA GLN A 451 -5.65 -29.58 31.02
C GLN A 451 -6.26 -28.21 31.41
N ASP A 452 -7.57 -27.99 31.20
CA ASP A 452 -8.25 -26.69 31.39
C ASP A 452 -7.58 -25.55 30.58
N SER A 453 -6.90 -25.86 29.48
CA SER A 453 -6.38 -24.83 28.58
C SER A 453 -7.49 -24.25 27.70
N ARG A 454 -7.39 -22.97 27.36
CA ARG A 454 -8.22 -22.30 26.36
C ARG A 454 -7.39 -21.93 25.14
N VAL A 455 -7.94 -22.20 23.95
CA VAL A 455 -7.19 -22.30 22.70
C VAL A 455 -7.59 -21.21 21.71
N LEU A 456 -6.62 -20.43 21.23
CA LEU A 456 -6.75 -19.56 20.05
C LEU A 456 -6.24 -20.32 18.83
N ILE A 457 -7.02 -20.40 17.75
CA ILE A 457 -6.58 -21.01 16.48
C ILE A 457 -6.51 -19.90 15.42
N PHE A 458 -5.31 -19.68 14.87
CA PHE A 458 -5.07 -18.70 13.81
C PHE A 458 -4.86 -19.36 12.45
N SER A 459 -5.52 -18.86 11.41
CA SER A 459 -5.24 -19.20 10.01
C SER A 459 -5.32 -17.98 9.08
N GLN A 460 -4.58 -18.02 7.98
CA GLN A 460 -4.62 -17.02 6.92
C GLN A 460 -5.86 -17.14 6.02
N MET A 461 -6.47 -18.33 5.93
CA MET A 461 -7.53 -18.63 4.97
C MET A 461 -8.90 -18.70 5.67
N THR A 462 -9.84 -17.81 5.32
CA THR A 462 -11.20 -17.86 5.90
C THR A 462 -11.92 -19.16 5.56
N ARG A 463 -11.74 -19.72 4.35
CA ARG A 463 -12.24 -21.06 3.99
C ARG A 463 -11.66 -22.21 4.84
N MET A 464 -10.56 -22.00 5.54
CA MET A 464 -10.05 -22.97 6.54
C MET A 464 -10.77 -22.81 7.88
N LEU A 465 -11.17 -21.58 8.24
CA LEU A 465 -12.01 -21.35 9.43
C LEU A 465 -13.41 -21.94 9.23
N ASP A 466 -13.98 -21.88 8.02
CA ASP A 466 -15.23 -22.56 7.67
C ASP A 466 -15.14 -24.08 7.98
N ILE A 467 -14.09 -24.75 7.48
CA ILE A 467 -13.83 -26.19 7.72
C ILE A 467 -13.60 -26.50 9.22
N LEU A 468 -12.91 -25.61 9.95
CA LEU A 468 -12.68 -25.77 11.39
C LEU A 468 -13.96 -25.52 12.21
N GLU A 469 -14.90 -24.73 11.70
CA GLU A 469 -16.19 -24.46 12.33
C GLU A 469 -17.11 -25.69 12.26
N ASP A 470 -17.19 -26.34 11.10
CA ASP A 470 -17.87 -27.63 10.90
C ASP A 470 -17.26 -28.74 11.78
N TYR A 471 -15.92 -28.84 11.82
CA TYR A 471 -15.20 -29.75 12.71
C TYR A 471 -15.51 -29.49 14.20
N CYS A 472 -15.54 -28.22 14.64
CA CYS A 472 -15.84 -27.88 16.03
C CYS A 472 -17.31 -28.17 16.40
N LEU A 473 -18.25 -27.99 15.46
CA LEU A 473 -19.66 -28.38 15.65
C LEU A 473 -19.78 -29.90 15.83
N TRP A 474 -19.11 -30.69 14.98
CA TRP A 474 -19.14 -32.15 15.02
C TRP A 474 -18.49 -32.74 16.28
N ARG A 475 -17.29 -32.30 16.66
CA ARG A 475 -16.64 -32.67 17.96
C ARG A 475 -17.25 -31.93 19.18
N GLN A 476 -18.33 -31.19 19.00
CA GLN A 476 -19.09 -30.47 20.05
C GLN A 476 -18.26 -29.48 20.90
N TYR A 477 -17.23 -28.87 20.33
CA TYR A 477 -16.45 -27.82 20.98
C TYR A 477 -17.21 -26.48 20.93
N LYS A 478 -17.40 -25.83 22.09
CA LYS A 478 -17.96 -24.47 22.16
C LYS A 478 -16.89 -23.47 21.68
N TYR A 479 -17.22 -22.68 20.64
CA TYR A 479 -16.28 -21.74 20.03
C TYR A 479 -16.80 -20.30 19.87
N CYS A 480 -15.88 -19.41 19.53
CA CYS A 480 -16.11 -18.09 18.94
C CYS A 480 -15.32 -17.98 17.61
N ARG A 481 -15.79 -17.15 16.67
CA ARG A 481 -15.18 -16.93 15.34
C ARG A 481 -15.08 -15.43 15.03
N LEU A 482 -13.88 -14.96 14.67
CA LEU A 482 -13.63 -13.55 14.29
C LEU A 482 -12.77 -13.48 13.03
N ASP A 483 -13.37 -12.95 11.96
CA ASP A 483 -12.72 -12.69 10.68
C ASP A 483 -12.94 -11.25 10.17
N GLY A 484 -12.59 -11.02 8.91
CA GLY A 484 -12.71 -9.72 8.25
C GLY A 484 -14.14 -9.33 7.87
N GLN A 485 -15.11 -10.27 7.89
CA GLN A 485 -16.51 -10.05 7.54
C GLN A 485 -17.40 -9.87 8.79
N THR A 486 -16.98 -10.39 9.96
CA THR A 486 -17.70 -10.26 11.23
C THR A 486 -18.07 -8.79 11.54
N PRO A 487 -19.36 -8.46 11.80
CA PRO A 487 -19.79 -7.13 12.20
C PRO A 487 -19.11 -6.61 13.48
N HIS A 488 -19.14 -5.29 13.69
CA HIS A 488 -18.42 -4.67 14.80
C HIS A 488 -19.01 -5.04 16.18
N GLU A 489 -20.33 -5.13 16.28
CA GLU A 489 -21.05 -5.46 17.51
C GLU A 489 -20.86 -6.95 17.86
N ASP A 490 -21.07 -7.86 16.90
CA ASP A 490 -20.80 -9.30 17.07
C ASP A 490 -19.33 -9.58 17.45
N ARG A 491 -18.38 -8.80 16.91
CA ARG A 491 -16.96 -8.89 17.29
C ARG A 491 -16.76 -8.55 18.76
N ASN A 492 -17.34 -7.46 19.25
CA ASN A 492 -17.21 -7.05 20.66
C ASN A 492 -17.87 -8.10 21.57
N ARG A 493 -19.10 -8.52 21.24
CA ARG A 493 -19.85 -9.57 21.96
C ARG A 493 -19.04 -10.85 22.13
N GLN A 494 -18.43 -11.37 21.05
CA GLN A 494 -17.64 -12.60 21.12
C GLN A 494 -16.33 -12.45 21.89
N ILE A 495 -15.67 -11.28 21.84
CA ILE A 495 -14.48 -11.00 22.66
C ILE A 495 -14.84 -10.95 24.14
N GLU A 496 -15.99 -10.38 24.49
CA GLU A 496 -16.50 -10.32 25.87
C GLU A 496 -16.94 -11.72 26.34
N GLU A 497 -17.72 -12.45 25.54
CA GLU A 497 -18.15 -13.83 25.80
C GLU A 497 -16.97 -14.79 26.04
N TYR A 498 -15.86 -14.64 25.30
CA TYR A 498 -14.65 -15.48 25.47
C TYR A 498 -13.73 -15.05 26.63
N ASN A 499 -13.75 -13.77 27.02
CA ASN A 499 -12.98 -13.27 28.17
C ASN A 499 -13.75 -13.37 29.50
N ALA A 500 -15.05 -13.65 29.48
CA ALA A 500 -15.87 -13.77 30.68
C ALA A 500 -15.35 -14.85 31.65
N GLU A 501 -15.51 -14.59 32.96
CA GLU A 501 -15.20 -15.55 34.02
C GLU A 501 -16.23 -16.69 33.96
N GLY A 502 -15.76 -17.94 34.03
CA GLY A 502 -16.61 -19.13 33.87
C GLY A 502 -17.09 -19.43 32.45
N SER A 503 -16.61 -18.71 31.42
CA SER A 503 -17.03 -18.94 30.03
C SER A 503 -16.75 -20.36 29.52
N GLU A 504 -17.78 -21.04 29.01
CA GLU A 504 -17.70 -22.37 28.38
C GLU A 504 -16.87 -22.41 27.07
N LYS A 505 -16.48 -21.25 26.53
CA LYS A 505 -15.82 -21.15 25.22
C LYS A 505 -14.39 -21.69 25.29
N PHE A 506 -14.18 -22.86 24.70
CA PHE A 506 -12.90 -23.54 24.64
C PHE A 506 -12.01 -22.99 23.51
N VAL A 507 -12.58 -22.81 22.31
CA VAL A 507 -11.85 -22.41 21.09
C VAL A 507 -12.21 -20.99 20.66
N PHE A 508 -11.22 -20.19 20.24
CA PHE A 508 -11.46 -18.97 19.45
C PHE A 508 -10.76 -19.09 18.09
N MET A 509 -11.53 -19.20 17.02
CA MET A 509 -11.04 -19.17 15.64
C MET A 509 -10.86 -17.73 15.17
N LEU A 510 -9.64 -17.41 14.72
CA LEU A 510 -9.22 -16.05 14.36
C LEU A 510 -8.54 -16.09 12.99
N SER A 511 -8.97 -15.26 12.04
CA SER A 511 -8.12 -15.02 10.86
C SER A 511 -6.89 -14.22 11.28
N THR A 512 -5.67 -14.59 10.86
CA THR A 512 -4.43 -13.94 11.35
C THR A 512 -4.45 -12.42 11.17
N ARG A 513 -5.01 -11.96 10.03
CA ARG A 513 -5.19 -10.52 9.75
C ARG A 513 -6.19 -9.83 10.68
N ALA A 514 -7.31 -10.45 11.05
CA ALA A 514 -8.31 -9.83 11.92
C ALA A 514 -7.93 -9.94 13.41
N GLY A 515 -7.30 -11.06 13.81
CA GLY A 515 -6.77 -11.26 15.15
C GLY A 515 -5.55 -10.37 15.46
N GLY A 516 -4.74 -10.01 14.44
CA GLY A 516 -3.64 -9.05 14.60
C GLY A 516 -4.09 -7.63 14.98
N LEU A 517 -5.37 -7.27 14.76
CA LEU A 517 -5.92 -5.91 14.88
C LEU A 517 -6.09 -5.38 16.34
N GLY A 518 -5.16 -5.67 17.24
CA GLY A 518 -5.04 -4.97 18.53
C GLY A 518 -5.85 -5.56 19.70
N ILE A 519 -6.71 -6.55 19.47
CA ILE A 519 -7.58 -7.18 20.48
C ILE A 519 -6.82 -7.76 21.69
N ASN A 520 -7.55 -8.10 22.76
CA ASN A 520 -7.04 -8.68 24.01
C ASN A 520 -7.73 -10.01 24.31
N LEU A 521 -6.95 -11.09 24.49
CA LEU A 521 -7.45 -12.46 24.71
C LEU A 521 -6.60 -13.17 25.77
N THR A 522 -6.32 -12.49 26.89
CA THR A 522 -5.57 -13.03 28.04
C THR A 522 -6.29 -14.16 28.77
N SER A 523 -7.54 -14.48 28.41
CA SER A 523 -8.29 -15.62 28.94
C SER A 523 -7.83 -16.98 28.38
N ALA A 524 -7.15 -16.98 27.22
CA ALA A 524 -6.53 -18.16 26.60
C ALA A 524 -5.05 -18.27 26.92
N ASP A 525 -4.56 -19.51 27.08
CA ASP A 525 -3.16 -19.84 27.37
C ASP A 525 -2.49 -20.66 26.25
N VAL A 526 -3.25 -21.18 25.29
CA VAL A 526 -2.71 -21.89 24.13
C VAL A 526 -3.01 -21.14 22.84
N VAL A 527 -2.01 -21.04 21.97
CA VAL A 527 -2.10 -20.48 20.62
C VAL A 527 -1.68 -21.54 19.61
N ILE A 528 -2.54 -21.83 18.63
CA ILE A 528 -2.24 -22.71 17.50
C ILE A 528 -2.15 -21.85 16.25
N ILE A 529 -0.99 -21.85 15.60
CA ILE A 529 -0.80 -21.28 14.26
C ILE A 529 -1.01 -22.42 13.26
N TYR A 530 -2.18 -22.47 12.63
CA TYR A 530 -2.54 -23.53 11.68
C TYR A 530 -1.77 -23.37 10.35
N ASP A 531 -1.58 -22.13 9.90
CA ASP A 531 -0.70 -21.81 8.78
C ASP A 531 -0.03 -20.44 8.91
N SER A 532 1.28 -20.39 8.64
CA SER A 532 2.15 -19.25 8.97
C SER A 532 2.02 -18.11 7.95
N ASP A 533 2.19 -16.85 8.38
CA ASP A 533 2.34 -15.72 7.45
C ASP A 533 3.70 -15.78 6.71
N TRP A 534 3.83 -15.05 5.60
CA TRP A 534 5.11 -14.74 4.97
C TRP A 534 5.91 -13.68 5.74
N ASN A 535 5.24 -12.91 6.61
CA ASN A 535 5.83 -11.93 7.52
C ASN A 535 5.77 -12.45 8.97
N PRO A 536 6.90 -12.83 9.61
CA PRO A 536 6.92 -13.35 10.99
C PRO A 536 6.33 -12.37 12.02
N GLN A 537 6.33 -11.07 11.73
CA GLN A 537 5.81 -10.05 12.63
C GLN A 537 4.28 -10.16 12.80
N MET A 538 3.54 -10.70 11.82
CA MET A 538 2.10 -10.95 11.94
C MET A 538 1.80 -12.09 12.91
N ASP A 539 2.55 -13.18 12.83
CA ASP A 539 2.38 -14.33 13.72
C ASP A 539 2.79 -13.98 15.16
N LEU A 540 3.86 -13.21 15.35
CA LEU A 540 4.24 -12.67 16.66
C LEU A 540 3.14 -11.75 17.25
N GLN A 541 2.55 -10.87 16.42
CA GLN A 541 1.43 -10.03 16.82
C GLN A 541 0.19 -10.87 17.23
N ALA A 542 -0.03 -12.02 16.60
CA ALA A 542 -1.07 -12.98 16.95
C ALA A 542 -0.79 -13.70 18.29
N MET A 543 0.42 -14.22 18.52
CA MET A 543 0.82 -14.81 19.81
C MET A 543 0.63 -13.82 20.99
N ASP A 544 0.97 -12.56 20.76
CA ASP A 544 0.84 -11.45 21.73
C ASP A 544 -0.61 -10.98 21.96
N ARG A 545 -1.62 -11.71 21.44
CA ARG A 545 -3.01 -11.61 21.91
C ARG A 545 -3.20 -12.30 23.27
N ALA A 546 -2.54 -13.44 23.46
CA ALA A 546 -2.55 -14.23 24.69
C ALA A 546 -1.29 -13.96 25.56
N HIS A 547 -0.12 -13.73 24.95
CA HIS A 547 1.13 -13.40 25.66
C HIS A 547 1.20 -11.91 26.03
N ARG A 548 0.32 -11.50 26.95
CA ARG A 548 0.10 -10.12 27.39
C ARG A 548 -0.10 -10.04 28.91
N ILE A 549 0.20 -8.87 29.48
CA ILE A 549 -0.07 -8.56 30.90
C ILE A 549 -1.56 -8.77 31.21
N GLY A 550 -1.84 -9.58 32.23
CA GLY A 550 -3.17 -10.11 32.54
C GLY A 550 -3.19 -11.65 32.51
N GLN A 551 -2.35 -12.25 31.66
CA GLN A 551 -2.11 -13.68 31.62
C GLN A 551 -1.53 -14.20 32.95
N LYS A 552 -2.02 -15.37 33.40
CA LYS A 552 -1.57 -16.08 34.62
C LYS A 552 -1.01 -17.48 34.33
N LYS A 553 -1.52 -18.17 33.30
CA LYS A 553 -1.03 -19.49 32.85
C LYS A 553 0.22 -19.35 31.96
N GLN A 554 0.91 -20.47 31.73
CA GLN A 554 2.08 -20.53 30.85
C GLN A 554 1.62 -20.53 29.38
N VAL A 555 1.96 -19.50 28.61
CA VAL A 555 1.58 -19.48 27.18
C VAL A 555 2.36 -20.54 26.40
N ARG A 556 1.62 -21.42 25.72
CA ARG A 556 2.13 -22.42 24.77
C ARG A 556 1.71 -22.03 23.36
N VAL A 557 2.65 -22.03 22.42
CA VAL A 557 2.39 -21.76 21.00
C VAL A 557 2.76 -23.00 20.19
N PHE A 558 1.78 -23.60 19.52
CA PHE A 558 1.99 -24.72 18.61
C PHE A 558 1.91 -24.22 17.16
N ARG A 559 2.99 -24.32 16.40
CA ARG A 559 3.03 -23.97 14.98
C ARG A 559 2.95 -25.24 14.14
N LEU A 560 1.84 -25.43 13.41
CA LEU A 560 1.69 -26.57 12.51
C LEU A 560 2.47 -26.31 11.21
N ILE A 561 3.32 -27.25 10.80
CA ILE A 561 4.15 -27.15 9.59
C ILE A 561 4.03 -28.46 8.83
N THR A 562 3.57 -28.44 7.57
CA THR A 562 3.60 -29.65 6.74
C THR A 562 5.01 -29.94 6.23
N GLU A 563 5.61 -31.04 6.68
CA GLU A 563 6.99 -31.45 6.35
C GLU A 563 7.21 -31.63 4.85
N ASN A 564 8.42 -31.33 4.39
CA ASN A 564 8.85 -31.57 3.01
C ASN A 564 7.98 -30.86 1.95
N THR A 565 7.26 -29.80 2.33
CA THR A 565 6.45 -28.97 1.42
C THR A 565 7.01 -27.56 1.27
N VAL A 566 6.28 -26.72 0.53
CA VAL A 566 6.52 -25.26 0.51
C VAL A 566 6.42 -24.61 1.88
N GLU A 567 5.65 -25.14 2.85
CA GLU A 567 5.46 -24.48 4.15
C GLU A 567 6.71 -24.46 5.02
N GLU A 568 7.48 -25.56 5.05
CA GLU A 568 8.73 -25.64 5.82
C GLU A 568 9.72 -24.55 5.36
N LYS A 569 9.81 -24.31 4.04
CA LYS A 569 10.61 -23.22 3.47
C LYS A 569 10.04 -21.82 3.70
N ILE A 570 8.73 -21.66 3.91
CA ILE A 570 8.14 -20.40 4.35
C ILE A 570 8.59 -20.09 5.78
N VAL A 571 8.53 -21.08 6.67
CA VAL A 571 8.89 -20.93 8.09
C VAL A 571 10.38 -20.69 8.28
N GLU A 572 11.26 -21.48 7.64
CA GLU A 572 12.71 -21.23 7.64
C GLU A 572 13.06 -19.78 7.24
N ARG A 573 12.45 -19.29 6.16
CA ARG A 573 12.67 -17.93 5.65
C ARG A 573 12.09 -16.85 6.57
N ALA A 574 10.98 -17.12 7.24
CA ALA A 574 10.43 -16.23 8.26
C ALA A 574 11.34 -16.15 9.50
N GLU A 575 11.98 -17.25 9.89
CA GLU A 575 12.94 -17.29 11.00
C GLU A 575 14.27 -16.60 10.68
N VAL A 576 14.84 -16.81 9.49
CA VAL A 576 16.04 -16.07 9.04
C VAL A 576 15.75 -14.57 9.03
N LYS A 577 14.59 -14.14 8.51
CA LYS A 577 14.15 -12.74 8.59
C LYS A 577 14.02 -12.25 10.03
N LEU A 578 13.40 -13.02 10.93
CA LEU A 578 13.27 -12.64 12.34
C LEU A 578 14.61 -12.59 13.09
N ARG A 579 15.60 -13.40 12.71
CA ARG A 579 16.96 -13.35 13.27
C ARG A 579 17.73 -12.14 12.73
N LEU A 580 17.64 -11.88 11.43
CA LEU A 580 18.16 -10.65 10.81
C LEU A 580 17.53 -9.41 11.45
N ASP A 581 16.21 -9.39 11.66
CA ASP A 581 15.50 -8.29 12.35
C ASP A 581 16.09 -8.03 13.75
N LYS A 582 16.27 -9.07 14.56
CA LYS A 582 16.85 -8.95 15.91
C LYS A 582 18.29 -8.42 15.87
N LEU A 583 19.12 -8.92 14.96
CA LEU A 583 20.50 -8.45 14.77
C LEU A 583 20.54 -7.00 14.26
N VAL A 584 19.64 -6.62 13.35
CA VAL A 584 19.45 -5.25 12.85
C VAL A 584 19.03 -4.30 13.96
N ILE A 585 18.13 -4.70 14.88
CA ILE A 585 17.76 -3.87 16.04
C ILE A 585 18.92 -3.72 17.03
N GLN A 586 19.69 -4.79 17.27
CA GLN A 586 20.74 -4.83 18.28
C GLN A 586 22.05 -4.17 17.83
N SER A 587 22.39 -4.28 16.55
CA SER A 587 23.51 -3.56 15.91
C SER A 587 23.10 -2.17 15.41
N GLY A 588 21.80 -1.94 15.23
CA GLY A 588 21.16 -0.77 14.62
C GLY A 588 21.25 -0.69 13.09
N ARG A 589 21.90 -1.66 12.42
CA ARG A 589 22.26 -1.57 10.99
C ARG A 589 21.04 -1.55 10.07
N LEU A 590 20.84 -0.43 9.38
CA LEU A 590 19.87 -0.32 8.28
C LEU A 590 20.29 -1.23 7.12
N VAL A 591 19.52 -2.28 6.88
CA VAL A 591 19.68 -3.18 5.72
C VAL A 591 18.45 -3.06 4.85
N ASP A 592 18.62 -2.63 3.59
CA ASP A 592 17.54 -2.35 2.64
C ASP A 592 16.89 -3.65 2.10
N THR A 593 16.21 -4.36 3.00
CA THR A 593 15.68 -5.70 2.77
C THR A 593 14.40 -5.62 1.96
N LYS A 594 14.53 -5.70 0.63
CA LYS A 594 13.41 -5.77 -0.32
C LYS A 594 12.42 -6.86 0.09
N SER A 595 11.29 -6.46 0.68
CA SER A 595 10.40 -7.36 1.42
C SER A 595 9.62 -8.36 0.55
N GLN A 596 9.65 -8.22 -0.77
CA GLN A 596 9.01 -9.13 -1.71
C GLN A 596 9.91 -10.30 -2.09
N LEU A 597 9.34 -11.51 -2.07
CA LEU A 597 9.95 -12.69 -2.67
C LEU A 597 10.33 -12.43 -4.14
N ASN A 598 11.54 -12.85 -4.50
CA ASN A 598 12.01 -12.86 -5.88
C ASN A 598 11.47 -14.08 -6.64
N LYS A 599 11.53 -14.09 -7.97
CA LYS A 599 11.04 -15.19 -8.82
C LYS A 599 11.74 -16.51 -8.48
N ASP A 600 13.06 -16.46 -8.40
CA ASP A 600 13.94 -17.63 -8.30
C ASP A 600 13.78 -18.31 -6.93
N GLU A 601 13.56 -17.51 -5.88
CA GLU A 601 13.20 -17.98 -4.54
C GLU A 601 11.88 -18.77 -4.52
N MET A 602 10.84 -18.24 -5.18
CA MET A 602 9.54 -18.91 -5.26
C MET A 602 9.65 -20.23 -6.03
N LEU A 603 10.43 -20.25 -7.10
CA LEU A 603 10.71 -21.43 -7.90
C LEU A 603 11.52 -22.49 -7.11
N ASN A 604 12.52 -22.07 -6.32
CA ASN A 604 13.28 -22.97 -5.44
C ASN A 604 12.41 -23.56 -4.31
N MET A 605 11.51 -22.77 -3.69
CA MET A 605 10.56 -23.28 -2.70
C MET A 605 9.61 -24.34 -3.29
N ILE A 606 9.10 -24.13 -4.51
CA ILE A 606 8.26 -25.11 -5.22
C ILE A 606 9.07 -26.39 -5.51
N ARG A 607 10.30 -26.27 -6.03
CA ARG A 607 11.17 -27.41 -6.36
C ARG A 607 11.52 -28.27 -5.15
N HIS A 608 11.80 -27.67 -3.99
CA HIS A 608 12.06 -28.41 -2.76
C HIS A 608 10.92 -29.38 -2.43
N GLY A 609 9.68 -28.86 -2.39
CA GLY A 609 8.50 -29.70 -2.11
C GLY A 609 8.13 -30.64 -3.25
N ALA A 610 8.46 -30.32 -4.50
CA ALA A 610 8.24 -31.21 -5.63
C ALA A 610 9.12 -32.46 -5.53
N ASN A 611 10.43 -32.29 -5.32
CA ASN A 611 11.39 -33.39 -5.31
C ASN A 611 11.02 -34.48 -4.29
N HIS A 612 10.65 -34.09 -3.06
CA HIS A 612 10.28 -35.05 -2.03
C HIS A 612 8.92 -35.70 -2.31
N VAL A 613 7.91 -34.94 -2.77
CA VAL A 613 6.58 -35.50 -3.05
C VAL A 613 6.58 -36.46 -4.25
N PHE A 614 7.51 -36.30 -5.21
CA PHE A 614 7.71 -37.26 -6.29
C PHE A 614 8.58 -38.47 -5.90
N SER A 615 9.51 -38.36 -4.94
CA SER A 615 10.34 -39.47 -4.49
C SER A 615 9.66 -40.36 -3.45
N SER A 616 8.95 -39.77 -2.47
CA SER A 616 8.23 -40.51 -1.44
C SER A 616 6.87 -41.00 -1.97
N LYS A 617 6.80 -42.27 -2.38
CA LYS A 617 5.52 -42.92 -2.72
C LYS A 617 4.62 -43.05 -1.49
N ASP A 618 5.20 -43.60 -0.42
CA ASP A 618 4.51 -43.88 0.82
C ASP A 618 5.16 -43.08 1.96
N SER A 619 4.40 -42.12 2.47
CA SER A 619 4.54 -41.55 3.80
C SER A 619 3.13 -41.50 4.36
N GLU A 620 2.87 -42.25 5.42
CA GLU A 620 1.57 -42.25 6.09
C GLU A 620 1.55 -41.16 7.17
N ILE A 621 0.37 -40.76 7.62
CA ILE A 621 0.25 -40.02 8.87
C ILE A 621 0.58 -41.05 9.95
N THR A 622 1.78 -40.99 10.52
CA THR A 622 2.22 -41.99 11.49
C THR A 622 1.29 -41.99 12.70
N GLU A 623 0.91 -43.19 13.17
CA GLU A 623 0.00 -43.32 14.31
C GLU A 623 0.62 -42.90 15.66
N GLU A 624 1.89 -42.48 15.66
CA GLU A 624 2.65 -41.97 16.80
C GLU A 624 1.82 -41.11 17.77
N ASP A 625 2.04 -41.32 19.07
CA ASP A 625 1.46 -40.46 20.11
C ASP A 625 1.90 -39.02 19.85
N ILE A 626 0.96 -38.10 19.99
CA ILE A 626 1.23 -36.67 19.84
C ILE A 626 2.32 -36.19 20.81
N ASP A 627 2.51 -36.86 21.96
CA ASP A 627 3.57 -36.49 22.90
C ASP A 627 4.98 -36.83 22.35
N VAL A 628 5.11 -37.88 21.52
CA VAL A 628 6.34 -38.20 20.78
C VAL A 628 6.57 -37.18 19.66
N ILE A 629 5.51 -36.80 18.93
CA ILE A 629 5.58 -35.79 17.86
C ILE A 629 5.97 -34.41 18.45
N LEU A 630 5.43 -34.05 19.61
CA LEU A 630 5.77 -32.83 20.33
C LEU A 630 7.22 -32.85 20.84
N ALA A 631 7.70 -33.98 21.40
CA ALA A 631 9.09 -34.12 21.84
C ALA A 631 10.10 -34.01 20.67
N LYS A 632 9.82 -34.67 19.55
CA LYS A 632 10.58 -34.51 18.29
C LYS A 632 10.56 -33.05 17.81
N GLY A 633 9.39 -32.41 17.90
CA GLY A 633 9.19 -31.00 17.54
C GLY A 633 9.98 -30.02 18.41
N GLU A 634 10.01 -30.22 19.74
CA GLU A 634 10.85 -29.42 20.66
C GLU A 634 12.35 -29.61 20.35
N HIS A 635 12.82 -30.84 20.10
CA HIS A 635 14.22 -31.10 19.74
C HIS A 635 14.62 -30.42 18.41
N LYS A 636 13.87 -30.66 17.32
CA LYS A 636 14.12 -30.04 16.00
C LYS A 636 14.00 -28.51 16.05
N THR A 637 13.19 -27.96 16.96
CA THR A 637 13.07 -26.51 17.21
C THR A 637 14.33 -25.94 17.87
N GLU A 638 14.82 -26.58 18.94
CA GLU A 638 16.00 -26.11 19.69
C GLU A 638 17.30 -26.32 18.90
N GLU A 639 17.44 -27.42 18.15
CA GLU A 639 18.56 -27.65 17.22
C GLU A 639 18.65 -26.55 16.15
N LEU A 640 17.52 -26.24 15.47
CA LEU A 640 17.48 -25.17 14.47
C LEU A 640 17.76 -23.80 15.08
N LYS A 641 17.31 -23.55 16.32
CA LYS A 641 17.64 -22.33 17.07
C LYS A 641 19.13 -22.22 17.37
N GLN A 642 19.77 -23.29 17.85
CA GLN A 642 21.22 -23.33 18.08
C GLN A 642 22.01 -23.11 16.79
N LYS A 643 21.58 -23.72 15.68
CA LYS A 643 22.16 -23.51 14.35
C LYS A 643 22.03 -22.06 13.85
N LEU A 644 20.89 -21.41 14.09
CA LEU A 644 20.67 -19.99 13.82
C LEU A 644 21.38 -19.05 14.81
N GLU A 645 21.84 -19.57 15.94
CA GLU A 645 22.64 -18.86 16.94
C GLU A 645 24.15 -18.97 16.67
N SER A 646 24.63 -20.08 16.10
CA SER A 646 26.03 -20.26 15.67
C SER A 646 26.35 -19.61 14.32
N LEU A 647 25.36 -19.38 13.45
CA LEU A 647 25.57 -18.72 12.16
C LEU A 647 25.80 -17.21 12.34
N GLY A 648 26.97 -16.72 11.90
CA GLY A 648 27.37 -15.31 11.98
C GLY A 648 26.58 -14.39 11.05
N GLU A 649 26.65 -13.07 11.30
CA GLU A 649 25.89 -12.05 10.55
C GLU A 649 26.17 -12.11 9.03
N SER A 650 27.41 -12.37 8.62
CA SER A 650 27.80 -12.56 7.22
C SER A 650 27.17 -13.81 6.60
N SER A 651 27.22 -14.94 7.29
CA SER A 651 26.62 -16.21 6.85
C SER A 651 25.10 -16.13 6.75
N LEU A 652 24.44 -15.43 7.68
CA LEU A 652 22.98 -15.20 7.63
C LEU A 652 22.56 -14.28 6.47
N ARG A 653 23.41 -13.32 6.07
CA ARG A 653 23.19 -12.52 4.85
C ARG A 653 23.41 -13.38 3.58
N ALA A 654 24.43 -14.24 3.56
CA ALA A 654 24.65 -15.19 2.46
C ALA A 654 23.46 -16.16 2.29
N PHE A 655 22.85 -16.62 3.38
CA PHE A 655 21.62 -17.41 3.39
C PHE A 655 20.39 -16.69 2.77
N SER A 656 20.50 -15.40 2.47
CA SER A 656 19.50 -14.60 1.75
C SER A 656 19.92 -14.25 0.31
N MET A 657 21.13 -14.61 -0.13
CA MET A 657 21.64 -14.43 -1.49
C MET A 657 22.55 -15.59 -1.89
N ASP A 658 21.96 -16.66 -2.44
CA ASP A 658 22.68 -17.75 -3.10
C ASP A 658 23.30 -17.29 -4.44
N THR A 659 24.32 -16.42 -4.38
CA THR A 659 25.15 -16.10 -5.55
C THR A 659 26.09 -17.27 -5.85
N PRO A 660 26.05 -17.87 -7.05
CA PRO A 660 26.93 -18.97 -7.41
C PRO A 660 28.37 -18.48 -7.54
N GLY A 661 29.20 -18.77 -6.53
CA GLY A 661 30.64 -18.43 -6.54
C GLY A 661 31.28 -18.21 -5.17
N ALA A 662 30.50 -17.97 -4.10
CA ALA A 662 31.04 -17.85 -2.75
C ALA A 662 31.37 -19.24 -2.14
N THR A 663 32.51 -19.32 -1.45
CA THR A 663 33.11 -20.53 -0.87
C THR A 663 32.14 -21.39 -0.05
N THR A 664 32.05 -22.67 -0.41
CA THR A 664 31.22 -23.69 0.27
C THR A 664 32.05 -24.57 1.18
N ASP A 665 32.10 -24.19 2.46
CA ASP A 665 32.46 -25.10 3.54
C ASP A 665 31.21 -25.92 3.92
N SER A 666 31.11 -27.24 3.79
CA SER A 666 31.81 -28.25 2.99
C SER A 666 31.12 -29.59 3.34
N VAL A 667 29.79 -29.65 3.17
CA VAL A 667 28.90 -30.79 3.52
C VAL A 667 29.19 -32.08 2.71
N TYR A 668 30.34 -32.13 2.02
CA TYR A 668 30.76 -33.20 1.10
C TYR A 668 32.09 -33.86 1.50
N GLN A 669 32.61 -33.62 2.71
CA GLN A 669 33.68 -34.41 3.29
C GLN A 669 33.11 -35.43 4.29
N PHE A 670 33.25 -36.71 3.98
CA PHE A 670 33.01 -37.83 4.89
C PHE A 670 34.19 -38.81 4.74
N GLU A 671 34.78 -39.22 5.86
CA GLU A 671 35.94 -40.14 5.95
C GLU A 671 37.17 -39.84 5.06
N GLY A 672 37.29 -38.61 4.55
CA GLY A 672 38.50 -38.12 3.88
C GLY A 672 38.50 -38.18 2.34
N GLU A 673 37.48 -38.75 1.70
CA GLU A 673 37.33 -38.67 0.24
C GLU A 673 36.51 -37.43 -0.19
N ASP A 674 36.94 -36.72 -1.24
CA ASP A 674 36.15 -35.64 -1.87
C ASP A 674 35.31 -36.21 -3.03
N TYR A 675 34.00 -36.33 -2.80
CA TYR A 675 33.06 -36.93 -3.76
C TYR A 675 32.76 -36.08 -5.01
N ARG A 676 33.35 -34.88 -5.17
CA ARG A 676 33.06 -33.96 -6.29
C ARG A 676 33.34 -34.53 -7.69
N GLU A 677 34.34 -35.39 -7.86
CA GLU A 677 34.80 -35.77 -9.21
C GLU A 677 33.79 -36.63 -9.99
N LYS A 678 32.99 -37.46 -9.30
CA LYS A 678 32.02 -38.36 -9.95
C LYS A 678 30.77 -37.65 -10.51
N GLN A 679 30.55 -36.36 -10.22
CA GLN A 679 29.41 -35.61 -10.75
C GLN A 679 29.62 -34.98 -12.13
N LYS A 680 30.84 -34.96 -12.68
CA LYS A 680 31.12 -34.28 -13.97
C LYS A 680 30.64 -35.03 -15.22
N VAL A 681 30.09 -36.25 -15.11
CA VAL A 681 29.59 -37.04 -16.25
C VAL A 681 28.23 -37.69 -15.95
N LEU A 682 27.21 -36.86 -15.70
CA LEU A 682 25.79 -37.27 -15.71
C LEU A 682 24.93 -36.27 -16.48
N PRO A 683 24.27 -36.65 -17.59
CA PRO A 683 23.42 -35.75 -18.36
C PRO A 683 22.04 -35.56 -17.72
N ILE A 684 21.58 -34.31 -17.63
CA ILE A 684 20.17 -33.89 -17.47
C ILE A 684 19.38 -34.62 -16.36
N GLY A 685 19.90 -34.62 -15.13
CA GLY A 685 19.24 -35.27 -13.98
C GLY A 685 17.97 -34.57 -13.42
N ASN A 686 17.73 -33.30 -13.77
CA ASN A 686 16.65 -32.47 -13.18
C ASN A 686 15.38 -32.37 -14.05
N TRP A 687 15.11 -33.37 -14.90
CA TRP A 687 13.90 -33.41 -15.73
C TRP A 687 12.81 -34.25 -15.06
N ILE A 688 11.78 -33.61 -14.49
CA ILE A 688 10.60 -34.33 -13.97
C ILE A 688 9.81 -34.85 -15.18
N GLU A 689 9.94 -36.16 -15.47
CA GLU A 689 9.28 -36.80 -16.61
C GLU A 689 7.76 -36.95 -16.36
N PRO A 690 6.89 -36.40 -17.24
CA PRO A 690 5.45 -36.55 -17.07
C PRO A 690 5.02 -38.00 -17.41
N PRO A 691 4.12 -38.62 -16.62
CA PRO A 691 3.71 -40.00 -16.85
C PRO A 691 3.06 -40.18 -18.24
N LYS A 692 3.48 -41.22 -18.95
CA LYS A 692 3.10 -41.52 -20.34
C LYS A 692 1.59 -41.71 -20.48
N ARG A 693 0.91 -40.63 -20.87
CA ARG A 693 -0.54 -40.60 -21.07
C ARG A 693 -0.88 -41.10 -22.47
N GLU A 694 -1.37 -42.34 -22.57
CA GLU A 694 -1.88 -42.86 -23.82
C GLU A 694 -2.94 -41.92 -24.44
N ARG A 695 -2.75 -41.58 -25.70
CA ARG A 695 -3.70 -40.83 -26.51
C ARG A 695 -3.72 -41.41 -27.92
N LYS A 696 -4.93 -41.71 -28.42
CA LYS A 696 -5.14 -41.94 -29.86
C LYS A 696 -4.70 -40.68 -30.62
N ALA A 697 -3.88 -40.88 -31.65
CA ALA A 697 -3.28 -39.79 -32.40
C ALA A 697 -4.32 -39.02 -33.25
N ASN A 698 -4.02 -37.76 -33.53
CA ASN A 698 -4.24 -37.17 -34.86
C ASN A 698 -3.44 -35.87 -35.05
N TYR A 699 -3.02 -35.65 -36.29
CA TYR A 699 -2.38 -34.45 -36.86
C TYR A 699 -0.93 -34.08 -36.46
N ALA A 700 -0.01 -34.55 -37.31
CA ALA A 700 1.12 -33.83 -37.91
C ALA A 700 1.95 -32.85 -37.05
N VAL A 701 3.15 -33.30 -36.65
CA VAL A 701 4.23 -32.46 -36.09
C VAL A 701 5.51 -32.69 -36.89
N ASP A 702 5.71 -31.92 -37.96
CA ASP A 702 6.92 -32.02 -38.81
C ASP A 702 7.52 -30.66 -39.23
N ALA A 703 6.90 -29.55 -38.81
CA ALA A 703 7.49 -28.21 -38.94
C ALA A 703 8.39 -27.83 -37.76
N TYR A 704 8.18 -28.44 -36.59
CA TYR A 704 8.80 -28.02 -35.32
C TYR A 704 10.24 -28.55 -35.11
N PHE A 705 10.54 -29.76 -35.62
CA PHE A 705 11.83 -30.42 -35.40
C PHE A 705 13.02 -29.76 -36.11
N ARG A 706 12.79 -28.85 -37.06
CA ARG A 706 13.86 -28.18 -37.82
C ARG A 706 14.43 -26.94 -37.11
N GLU A 707 13.69 -26.37 -36.16
CA GLU A 707 14.11 -25.20 -35.38
C GLU A 707 14.93 -25.59 -34.13
N ALA A 708 14.59 -26.73 -33.52
CA ALA A 708 15.06 -27.14 -32.19
C ALA A 708 16.53 -27.61 -32.10
N LEU A 709 17.25 -27.72 -33.23
CA LEU A 709 18.63 -28.24 -33.29
C LEU A 709 19.72 -27.16 -33.40
N ARG A 710 19.37 -25.87 -33.35
CA ARG A 710 20.35 -24.77 -33.27
C ARG A 710 20.81 -24.53 -31.83
N VAL A 711 21.70 -25.40 -31.34
CA VAL A 711 22.52 -25.10 -30.17
C VAL A 711 23.39 -23.87 -30.47
N SER A 712 23.44 -22.91 -29.54
CA SER A 712 24.26 -21.70 -29.67
C SER A 712 25.30 -21.62 -28.56
N GLU A 713 26.55 -21.39 -28.96
CA GLU A 713 27.70 -21.31 -28.06
C GLU A 713 27.74 -19.97 -27.28
N PRO A 714 28.34 -19.93 -26.08
CA PRO A 714 28.41 -18.72 -25.26
C PRO A 714 29.29 -17.65 -25.93
N LYS A 715 28.72 -16.45 -26.15
CA LYS A 715 29.46 -15.31 -26.72
C LYS A 715 30.49 -14.76 -25.74
N ALA A 716 31.71 -14.54 -26.22
CA ALA A 716 32.76 -13.82 -25.50
C ALA A 716 32.38 -12.35 -25.19
N PRO A 717 32.95 -11.73 -24.15
CA PRO A 717 32.61 -10.36 -23.75
C PRO A 717 32.98 -9.33 -24.83
N LYS A 718 32.04 -8.43 -25.16
CA LYS A 718 32.28 -7.30 -26.07
C LYS A 718 33.13 -6.24 -25.37
N VAL A 719 34.31 -5.94 -25.90
CA VAL A 719 35.10 -4.76 -25.51
C VAL A 719 34.30 -3.50 -25.86
N GLN A 720 34.05 -2.63 -24.88
CA GLN A 720 33.40 -1.33 -25.12
C GLN A 720 34.43 -0.27 -25.52
N ALA A 721 34.08 0.57 -26.48
CA ALA A 721 34.89 1.72 -26.88
C ALA A 721 34.96 2.79 -25.76
N PRO A 722 36.02 3.62 -25.73
CA PRO A 722 36.04 4.83 -24.92
C PRO A 722 34.82 5.71 -25.25
N ARG A 723 34.25 6.37 -24.23
CA ARG A 723 33.06 7.22 -24.43
C ARG A 723 33.48 8.54 -25.10
N PRO A 724 32.73 9.03 -26.12
CA PRO A 724 32.94 10.36 -26.67
C PRO A 724 32.63 11.46 -25.63
N PRO A 725 33.04 12.72 -25.89
CA PRO A 725 32.60 13.87 -25.12
C PRO A 725 31.07 13.96 -25.05
N LYS A 726 30.54 14.66 -24.03
CA LYS A 726 29.10 14.79 -23.79
C LYS A 726 28.43 15.61 -24.90
N GLN A 727 27.85 14.92 -25.88
CA GLN A 727 26.94 15.53 -26.85
C GLN A 727 25.60 15.94 -26.19
N PRO A 728 24.86 16.88 -26.79
CA PRO A 728 23.49 17.21 -26.38
C PRO A 728 22.59 15.96 -26.38
N ILE A 729 21.73 15.82 -25.36
CA ILE A 729 20.77 14.70 -25.29
C ILE A 729 19.55 15.04 -26.14
N VAL A 730 19.67 14.83 -27.45
CA VAL A 730 18.57 14.94 -28.41
C VAL A 730 17.53 13.85 -28.12
N GLN A 731 16.23 14.17 -28.19
CA GLN A 731 15.14 13.20 -28.17
C GLN A 731 14.32 13.28 -29.47
N ASP A 732 13.72 12.16 -29.87
CA ASP A 732 12.89 12.02 -31.07
C ASP A 732 11.64 12.91 -31.01
N PHE A 733 10.93 12.92 -29.88
CA PHE A 733 9.75 13.74 -29.66
C PHE A 733 9.99 15.27 -29.65
N GLN A 734 11.24 15.73 -29.80
CA GLN A 734 11.59 17.15 -29.89
C GLN A 734 11.79 17.63 -31.34
N PHE A 735 11.65 16.74 -32.34
CA PHE A 735 11.58 17.06 -33.77
C PHE A 735 12.70 17.97 -34.30
N PHE A 736 13.95 17.71 -33.90
CA PHE A 736 15.12 18.42 -34.46
C PHE A 736 15.29 18.14 -35.98
N PRO A 737 15.95 19.03 -36.75
CA PRO A 737 16.18 18.80 -38.17
C PRO A 737 17.15 17.62 -38.44
N PRO A 738 16.94 16.80 -39.49
CA PRO A 738 17.84 15.69 -39.85
C PRO A 738 19.32 16.08 -39.97
N ARG A 739 19.58 17.28 -40.52
CA ARG A 739 20.92 17.86 -40.69
C ARG A 739 21.74 17.95 -39.39
N LEU A 740 21.08 18.15 -38.25
CA LEU A 740 21.77 18.18 -36.94
C LEU A 740 22.38 16.80 -36.61
N PHE A 741 21.70 15.72 -36.98
CA PHE A 741 22.19 14.36 -36.73
C PHE A 741 23.39 14.04 -37.63
N GLU A 742 23.43 14.53 -38.87
CA GLU A 742 24.60 14.39 -39.76
C GLU A 742 25.87 14.99 -39.12
N LEU A 743 25.76 16.22 -38.62
CA LEU A 743 26.87 16.96 -37.99
C LEU A 743 27.32 16.30 -36.66
N LEU A 744 26.38 15.73 -35.89
CA LEU A 744 26.69 14.96 -34.67
C LEU A 744 27.34 13.60 -34.99
N ASP A 745 26.93 12.93 -36.07
CA ASP A 745 27.52 11.67 -36.53
C ASP A 745 28.94 11.91 -37.08
N GLN A 746 29.15 12.96 -37.88
CA GLN A 746 30.46 13.39 -38.40
C GLN A 746 31.46 13.66 -37.25
N GLU A 747 31.03 14.36 -36.19
CA GLU A 747 31.80 14.55 -34.96
C GLU A 747 32.14 13.21 -34.27
N ILE A 748 31.17 12.28 -34.16
CA ILE A 748 31.39 10.94 -33.59
C ILE A 748 32.41 10.14 -34.43
N TYR A 749 32.27 10.13 -35.75
CA TYR A 749 33.14 9.37 -36.65
C TYR A 749 34.55 9.96 -36.64
N HIS A 750 34.72 11.28 -36.69
CA HIS A 750 36.01 11.93 -36.56
C HIS A 750 36.66 11.66 -35.19
N TYR A 751 35.91 11.73 -34.09
CA TYR A 751 36.42 11.36 -32.76
C TYR A 751 36.89 9.89 -32.72
N ARG A 752 36.11 8.96 -33.28
CA ARG A 752 36.51 7.53 -33.40
C ARG A 752 37.76 7.34 -34.26
N LYS A 753 37.93 8.14 -35.33
CA LYS A 753 39.12 8.18 -36.19
C LYS A 753 40.36 8.62 -35.39
N THR A 754 40.27 9.70 -34.61
CA THR A 754 41.38 10.16 -33.74
C THR A 754 41.79 9.15 -32.65
N LEU A 755 40.86 8.29 -32.20
CA LEU A 755 41.13 7.19 -31.27
C LEU A 755 41.59 5.88 -31.95
N GLY A 756 41.70 5.83 -33.28
CA GLY A 756 42.08 4.61 -34.01
C GLY A 756 41.08 3.45 -33.88
N TYR A 757 39.81 3.75 -33.58
CA TYR A 757 38.80 2.72 -33.31
C TYR A 757 38.43 1.93 -34.57
N LYS A 758 38.38 0.60 -34.44
CA LYS A 758 37.96 -0.33 -35.51
C LYS A 758 36.65 -1.02 -35.17
N VAL A 759 35.73 -1.05 -36.14
CA VAL A 759 34.36 -1.56 -35.99
C VAL A 759 34.35 -3.08 -35.82
N PRO A 760 33.85 -3.63 -34.70
CA PRO A 760 33.72 -5.08 -34.50
C PRO A 760 32.58 -5.68 -35.35
N ARG A 761 32.81 -6.85 -35.93
CA ARG A 761 31.78 -7.57 -36.71
C ARG A 761 30.65 -8.05 -35.80
N ASN A 762 29.42 -7.58 -36.02
CA ASN A 762 28.26 -8.05 -35.25
C ASN A 762 27.66 -9.36 -35.82
N PRO A 763 27.66 -10.50 -35.09
CA PRO A 763 27.13 -11.76 -35.62
C PRO A 763 25.60 -11.80 -35.80
N GLU A 764 24.87 -10.85 -35.24
CA GLU A 764 23.40 -10.83 -35.25
C GLU A 764 22.79 -10.29 -36.56
N LEU A 765 23.60 -9.68 -37.44
CA LEU A 765 23.17 -9.10 -38.72
C LEU A 765 23.26 -10.07 -39.92
N GLY A 766 23.41 -11.38 -39.67
CA GLY A 766 23.37 -12.42 -40.71
C GLY A 766 24.44 -12.24 -41.81
N PRO A 767 24.10 -12.47 -43.10
CA PRO A 767 25.08 -12.40 -44.19
C PRO A 767 25.61 -10.98 -44.43
N ASP A 768 24.77 -9.96 -44.28
CA ASP A 768 25.12 -8.55 -44.53
C ASP A 768 26.04 -7.94 -43.46
N ALA A 769 26.24 -8.63 -42.33
CA ALA A 769 27.14 -8.20 -41.25
C ALA A 769 28.56 -7.82 -41.73
N ALA A 770 29.08 -8.47 -42.78
CA ALA A 770 30.40 -8.17 -43.34
C ALA A 770 30.41 -6.98 -44.33
N LYS A 771 29.24 -6.60 -44.86
CA LYS A 771 29.06 -5.40 -45.69
C LYS A 771 28.90 -4.17 -44.80
N ILE A 772 27.95 -4.24 -43.85
CA ILE A 772 27.66 -3.17 -42.88
C ILE A 772 28.92 -2.78 -42.09
N GLN A 773 29.71 -3.76 -41.64
CA GLN A 773 30.99 -3.50 -40.94
C GLN A 773 31.99 -2.68 -41.79
N ARG A 774 32.06 -2.91 -43.11
CA ARG A 774 32.94 -2.15 -44.00
C ARG A 774 32.40 -0.74 -44.24
N GLU A 775 31.08 -0.59 -44.35
CA GLU A 775 30.42 0.70 -44.54
C GLU A 775 30.55 1.58 -43.29
N GLU A 776 30.38 1.03 -42.08
CA GLU A 776 30.65 1.73 -40.82
C GLU A 776 32.14 2.05 -40.60
N GLN A 777 33.06 1.14 -40.94
CA GLN A 777 34.49 1.42 -40.85
C GLN A 777 34.88 2.54 -41.83
N ARG A 778 34.39 2.47 -43.07
CA ARG A 778 34.63 3.51 -44.08
C ARG A 778 34.10 4.87 -43.61
N LYS A 779 32.92 4.95 -42.97
CA LYS A 779 32.43 6.23 -42.40
C LYS A 779 33.37 6.82 -41.35
N ILE A 780 34.11 5.99 -40.60
CA ILE A 780 35.13 6.45 -39.65
C ILE A 780 36.40 6.85 -40.39
N ASP A 781 36.85 6.05 -41.36
CA ASP A 781 38.09 6.30 -42.11
C ASP A 781 37.98 7.56 -43.00
N ASP A 782 36.82 7.80 -43.62
CA ASP A 782 36.51 8.95 -44.47
C ASP A 782 36.18 10.25 -43.68
N ALA A 783 36.01 10.21 -42.35
CA ALA A 783 35.52 11.36 -41.58
C ALA A 783 36.54 12.49 -41.36
N GLU A 784 36.11 13.74 -41.45
CA GLU A 784 36.92 14.94 -41.22
C GLU A 784 36.38 15.79 -40.06
N ALA A 785 37.17 16.74 -39.57
CA ALA A 785 36.75 17.65 -38.51
C ALA A 785 35.71 18.64 -39.02
N LEU A 786 34.73 19.00 -38.17
CA LEU A 786 33.76 20.06 -38.48
C LEU A 786 34.49 21.40 -38.67
N THR A 787 34.15 22.11 -39.73
CA THR A 787 34.60 23.48 -40.00
C THR A 787 33.95 24.50 -39.06
N GLU A 788 34.51 25.70 -38.95
CA GLU A 788 33.93 26.77 -38.11
C GLU A 788 32.52 27.20 -38.57
N GLU A 789 32.20 27.03 -39.85
CA GLU A 789 30.86 27.27 -40.41
C GLU A 789 29.88 26.15 -40.01
N GLU A 790 30.28 24.87 -40.11
CA GLU A 790 29.46 23.72 -39.67
C GLU A 790 29.23 23.69 -38.14
N VAL A 791 30.17 24.20 -37.34
CA VAL A 791 29.98 24.38 -35.89
C VAL A 791 28.90 25.44 -35.61
N GLN A 792 28.88 26.54 -36.36
CA GLN A 792 27.82 27.56 -36.26
C GLN A 792 26.47 27.03 -36.79
N GLU A 793 26.46 26.25 -37.88
CA GLU A 793 25.27 25.55 -38.38
C GLU A 793 24.68 24.64 -37.29
N LYS A 794 25.51 23.84 -36.63
CA LYS A 794 25.14 22.95 -35.53
C LYS A 794 24.54 23.68 -34.34
N GLU A 795 25.13 24.80 -33.91
CA GLU A 795 24.59 25.62 -32.81
C GLU A 795 23.23 26.23 -33.17
N GLN A 796 23.05 26.71 -34.41
CA GLN A 796 21.75 27.21 -34.89
C GLN A 796 20.70 26.09 -34.93
N LEU A 797 21.02 24.93 -35.48
CA LEU A 797 20.11 23.78 -35.57
C LEU A 797 19.68 23.24 -34.19
N LEU A 798 20.51 23.37 -33.16
CA LEU A 798 20.17 23.05 -31.78
C LEU A 798 19.08 23.96 -31.18
N THR A 799 18.85 25.15 -31.75
CA THR A 799 17.77 26.07 -31.32
C THR A 799 16.42 25.79 -32.00
N GLN A 800 16.40 25.02 -33.09
CA GLN A 800 15.21 24.80 -33.93
C GLN A 800 14.32 23.62 -33.48
N GLY A 801 14.79 22.78 -32.56
CA GLY A 801 13.97 21.72 -31.94
C GLY A 801 13.17 22.21 -30.74
N PHE A 802 12.16 21.44 -30.34
CA PHE A 802 11.34 21.71 -29.14
C PHE A 802 12.10 21.40 -27.83
N THR A 803 13.19 22.12 -27.60
CA THR A 803 14.08 22.03 -26.43
C THR A 803 13.35 22.28 -25.11
N ASN A 804 12.31 23.13 -25.15
CA ASN A 804 11.40 23.44 -24.05
C ASN A 804 10.36 22.35 -23.76
N TRP A 805 10.22 21.30 -24.57
CA TRP A 805 9.35 20.16 -24.32
C TRP A 805 10.11 19.02 -23.65
N THR A 806 9.66 18.57 -22.49
CA THR A 806 10.22 17.44 -21.77
C THR A 806 9.47 16.14 -22.06
N LYS A 807 10.09 15.01 -21.66
CA LYS A 807 9.46 13.69 -21.78
C LYS A 807 8.20 13.53 -20.90
N ARG A 808 7.99 14.39 -19.88
CA ARG A 808 6.73 14.44 -19.12
C ARG A 808 5.63 15.01 -20.00
N ASP A 809 5.90 16.14 -20.63
CA ASP A 809 4.91 16.99 -21.32
C ASP A 809 4.43 16.27 -22.59
N PHE A 810 5.35 15.63 -23.32
CA PHE A 810 5.02 14.69 -24.40
C PHE A 810 4.10 13.56 -23.91
N ASN A 811 4.39 12.93 -22.77
CA ASN A 811 3.55 11.88 -22.20
C ASN A 811 2.20 12.40 -21.63
N GLN A 812 2.08 13.69 -21.33
CA GLN A 812 0.78 14.33 -21.01
C GLN A 812 -0.01 14.59 -22.29
N PHE A 813 0.62 15.16 -23.32
CA PHE A 813 0.01 15.42 -24.64
C PHE A 813 -0.57 14.14 -25.26
N ILE A 814 0.17 13.03 -25.32
CA ILE A 814 -0.34 11.75 -25.85
C ILE A 814 -1.54 11.22 -25.03
N LYS A 815 -1.54 11.39 -23.69
CA LYS A 815 -2.68 10.99 -22.84
C LYS A 815 -3.90 11.89 -23.02
N ALA A 816 -3.68 13.19 -23.21
CA ALA A 816 -4.75 14.14 -23.49
C ALA A 816 -5.42 13.82 -24.84
N ASN A 817 -4.62 13.47 -25.86
CA ASN A 817 -5.13 12.95 -27.14
C ASN A 817 -5.92 11.63 -26.98
N GLU A 818 -5.50 10.67 -26.13
CA GLU A 818 -6.32 9.48 -25.83
C GLU A 818 -7.64 9.83 -25.08
N LYS A 819 -7.62 10.89 -24.27
CA LYS A 819 -8.73 11.30 -23.39
C LYS A 819 -9.82 12.08 -24.11
N TYR A 820 -9.44 12.98 -25.02
CA TYR A 820 -10.35 13.91 -25.71
C TYR A 820 -10.48 13.64 -27.22
N GLY A 821 -9.52 12.92 -27.83
CA GLY A 821 -9.40 12.75 -29.29
C GLY A 821 -8.59 13.88 -29.94
N ARG A 822 -8.01 13.62 -31.11
CA ARG A 822 -7.05 14.55 -31.76
C ARG A 822 -7.60 15.93 -32.13
N ASP A 823 -8.93 16.05 -32.25
CA ASP A 823 -9.60 17.26 -32.71
C ASP A 823 -9.87 18.28 -31.58
N ASP A 824 -9.83 17.86 -30.30
CA ASP A 824 -10.16 18.70 -29.14
C ASP A 824 -8.91 19.36 -28.53
N ILE A 825 -8.27 20.21 -29.35
CA ILE A 825 -7.01 20.89 -28.99
C ILE A 825 -7.19 21.80 -27.76
N GLU A 826 -8.39 22.38 -27.59
CA GLU A 826 -8.74 23.19 -26.42
C GLU A 826 -8.60 22.43 -25.10
N ASN A 827 -9.12 21.20 -25.01
CA ASN A 827 -9.03 20.42 -23.77
C ASN A 827 -7.70 19.67 -23.66
N ILE A 828 -7.03 19.39 -24.78
CA ILE A 828 -5.63 18.93 -24.78
C ILE A 828 -4.72 19.99 -24.14
N ALA A 829 -4.82 21.26 -24.53
CA ALA A 829 -4.04 22.35 -23.97
C ALA A 829 -4.29 22.58 -22.46
N LYS A 830 -5.47 22.22 -21.94
CA LYS A 830 -5.81 22.32 -20.50
C LYS A 830 -5.26 21.16 -19.67
N ASP A 831 -4.96 20.00 -20.27
CA ASP A 831 -4.40 18.81 -19.60
C ASP A 831 -2.85 18.74 -19.66
N VAL A 832 -2.19 19.55 -20.49
CA VAL A 832 -0.72 19.64 -20.57
C VAL A 832 -0.23 20.73 -19.60
N GLU A 833 0.28 20.31 -18.44
CA GLU A 833 0.64 21.21 -17.36
C GLU A 833 1.94 21.98 -17.67
N GLY A 834 1.90 23.31 -17.61
CA GLY A 834 3.10 24.16 -17.76
C GLY A 834 3.45 24.56 -19.20
N LYS A 835 2.51 24.38 -20.14
CA LYS A 835 2.58 24.96 -21.49
C LYS A 835 1.47 25.98 -21.73
N THR A 836 1.73 26.97 -22.58
CA THR A 836 0.68 27.85 -23.10
C THR A 836 -0.16 27.10 -24.14
N PRO A 837 -1.43 27.50 -24.37
CA PRO A 837 -2.23 26.92 -25.45
C PRO A 837 -1.58 27.07 -26.83
N GLU A 838 -0.85 28.17 -27.05
CA GLU A 838 -0.11 28.48 -28.26
C GLU A 838 1.05 27.49 -28.49
N GLU A 839 1.89 27.22 -27.47
CA GLU A 839 2.93 26.18 -27.53
C GLU A 839 2.35 24.78 -27.81
N VAL A 840 1.17 24.47 -27.27
CA VAL A 840 0.51 23.17 -27.49
C VAL A 840 -0.08 23.07 -28.89
N MET A 841 -0.61 24.17 -29.45
CA MET A 841 -1.08 24.22 -30.85
C MET A 841 0.08 24.05 -31.83
N GLU A 842 1.18 24.78 -31.63
CA GLU A 842 2.38 24.68 -32.47
C GLU A 842 2.99 23.28 -32.42
N TYR A 843 3.20 22.74 -31.22
CA TYR A 843 3.70 21.37 -31.06
C TYR A 843 2.74 20.33 -31.65
N SER A 844 1.42 20.51 -31.51
CA SER A 844 0.44 19.59 -32.08
C SER A 844 0.46 19.59 -33.61
N ALA A 845 0.70 20.74 -34.26
CA ALA A 845 0.80 20.82 -35.71
C ALA A 845 2.03 20.04 -36.22
N VAL A 846 3.21 20.35 -35.67
CA VAL A 846 4.47 19.67 -36.06
C VAL A 846 4.45 18.19 -35.67
N PHE A 847 3.83 17.83 -34.54
CA PHE A 847 3.62 16.43 -34.17
C PHE A 847 2.81 15.69 -35.24
N TRP A 848 1.65 16.18 -35.67
CA TRP A 848 0.83 15.46 -36.66
C TRP A 848 1.46 15.41 -38.07
N GLU A 849 2.35 16.34 -38.40
CA GLU A 849 3.15 16.30 -39.64
C GLU A 849 4.31 15.29 -39.55
N ARG A 850 5.08 15.32 -38.45
CA ARG A 850 6.37 14.62 -38.30
C ARG A 850 6.33 13.40 -37.37
N CYS A 851 5.17 12.98 -36.86
CA CYS A 851 5.03 11.82 -35.96
C CYS A 851 5.59 10.51 -36.53
N HIS A 852 5.69 10.41 -37.86
CA HIS A 852 6.29 9.28 -38.58
C HIS A 852 7.80 9.11 -38.33
N GLU A 853 8.48 10.12 -37.75
CA GLU A 853 9.88 10.06 -37.33
C GLU A 853 10.07 9.37 -35.97
N LEU A 854 8.99 9.13 -35.20
CA LEU A 854 9.05 8.61 -33.83
C LEU A 854 9.18 7.08 -33.81
N GLN A 855 10.09 6.55 -32.99
CA GLN A 855 10.39 5.11 -32.97
C GLN A 855 9.24 4.23 -32.43
N ASP A 856 8.36 4.79 -31.61
CA ASP A 856 7.21 4.11 -30.97
C ASP A 856 5.87 4.44 -31.70
N ILE A 857 5.89 4.99 -32.93
CA ILE A 857 4.70 5.61 -33.56
C ILE A 857 3.47 4.69 -33.68
N ASP A 858 3.61 3.45 -34.16
CA ASP A 858 2.49 2.50 -34.29
C ASP A 858 1.75 2.28 -32.96
N ARG A 859 2.50 2.29 -31.86
CA ARG A 859 1.99 2.10 -30.50
C ARG A 859 1.32 3.37 -29.96
N ILE A 860 1.82 4.55 -30.33
CA ILE A 860 1.26 5.85 -29.98
C ILE A 860 -0.06 6.07 -30.73
N MET A 861 -0.08 5.88 -32.06
CA MET A 861 -1.29 5.93 -32.88
C MET A 861 -2.32 4.91 -32.38
N GLY A 862 -1.90 3.66 -32.21
CA GLY A 862 -2.74 2.61 -31.64
C GLY A 862 -3.17 2.87 -30.19
N GLN A 863 -2.66 3.87 -29.48
CA GLN A 863 -3.20 4.33 -28.19
C GLN A 863 -4.26 5.42 -28.39
N ILE A 864 -3.98 6.44 -29.21
CA ILE A 864 -4.92 7.55 -29.50
C ILE A 864 -6.19 7.03 -30.18
N GLU A 865 -6.06 6.16 -31.18
CA GLU A 865 -7.20 5.54 -31.88
C GLU A 865 -8.06 4.67 -30.94
N ARG A 866 -7.44 4.00 -29.95
CA ARG A 866 -8.18 3.29 -28.89
C ARG A 866 -8.85 4.26 -27.92
N GLY A 867 -8.37 5.49 -27.77
CA GLY A 867 -9.07 6.58 -27.10
C GLY A 867 -10.32 6.99 -27.86
N GLU A 868 -10.13 7.43 -29.10
CA GLU A 868 -11.18 7.90 -30.01
C GLU A 868 -12.29 6.87 -30.23
N ALA A 869 -11.94 5.58 -30.38
CA ALA A 869 -12.91 4.50 -30.47
C ALA A 869 -13.80 4.37 -29.21
N LYS A 870 -13.28 4.64 -28.00
CA LYS A 870 -14.10 4.70 -26.76
C LYS A 870 -15.02 5.92 -26.78
N ILE A 871 -14.53 7.07 -27.22
CA ILE A 871 -15.30 8.34 -27.29
C ILE A 871 -16.46 8.18 -28.29
N GLN A 872 -16.17 7.70 -29.51
CA GLN A 872 -17.17 7.41 -30.53
C GLN A 872 -18.18 6.35 -30.07
N ARG A 873 -17.72 5.30 -29.36
CA ARG A 873 -18.61 4.29 -28.76
C ARG A 873 -19.54 4.88 -27.69
N ARG A 874 -19.03 5.76 -26.81
CA ARG A 874 -19.85 6.49 -25.81
C ARG A 874 -20.91 7.36 -26.49
N ALA A 875 -20.53 8.14 -27.50
CA ALA A 875 -21.46 8.98 -28.27
C ALA A 875 -22.54 8.15 -29.00
N SER A 876 -22.15 7.03 -29.60
CA SER A 876 -23.06 6.08 -30.26
C SER A 876 -24.10 5.50 -29.29
N ILE A 877 -23.67 5.05 -28.10
CA ILE A 877 -24.55 4.52 -27.06
C ILE A 877 -25.51 5.59 -26.55
N LYS A 878 -25.03 6.82 -26.29
CA LYS A 878 -25.86 7.95 -25.87
C LYS A 878 -26.98 8.23 -26.87
N LYS A 879 -26.62 8.41 -28.15
CA LYS A 879 -27.57 8.58 -29.26
C LYS A 879 -28.58 7.42 -29.39
N ALA A 880 -28.15 6.17 -29.19
CA ALA A 880 -29.02 5.01 -29.25
C ALA A 880 -30.03 4.96 -28.10
N LEU A 881 -29.64 5.37 -26.88
CA LEU A 881 -30.52 5.51 -25.73
C LEU A 881 -31.49 6.68 -25.90
N ASP A 882 -31.02 7.86 -26.32
CA ASP A 882 -31.88 9.03 -26.59
C ASP A 882 -32.96 8.71 -27.63
N ALA A 883 -32.57 8.11 -28.76
CA ALA A 883 -33.49 7.69 -29.82
C ALA A 883 -34.49 6.59 -29.40
N LYS A 884 -34.17 5.82 -28.35
CA LYS A 884 -35.07 4.83 -27.75
C LYS A 884 -36.03 5.47 -26.75
N MET A 885 -35.56 6.40 -25.92
CA MET A 885 -36.38 7.11 -24.92
C MET A 885 -37.40 8.03 -25.58
N ALA A 886 -37.02 8.76 -26.63
CA ALA A 886 -37.88 9.68 -27.37
C ALA A 886 -39.15 9.03 -27.99
N ARG A 887 -39.20 7.69 -28.08
CA ARG A 887 -40.37 6.94 -28.57
C ARG A 887 -41.50 6.80 -27.53
N TYR A 888 -41.25 7.10 -26.25
CA TYR A 888 -42.19 6.84 -25.16
C TYR A 888 -42.47 8.10 -24.35
N ARG A 889 -43.75 8.42 -24.16
CA ARG A 889 -44.18 9.59 -23.36
C ARG A 889 -43.91 9.40 -21.85
N ALA A 890 -43.88 8.15 -21.38
CA ALA A 890 -43.50 7.79 -20.01
C ALA A 890 -42.60 6.53 -20.01
N PRO A 891 -41.27 6.65 -20.29
CA PRO A 891 -40.39 5.51 -20.51
C PRO A 891 -40.38 4.48 -19.36
N PHE A 892 -40.35 4.93 -18.10
CA PHE A 892 -40.37 4.05 -16.91
C PHE A 892 -41.59 3.11 -16.82
N HIS A 893 -42.70 3.40 -17.52
CA HIS A 893 -43.90 2.57 -17.57
C HIS A 893 -44.14 1.93 -18.94
N GLN A 894 -43.69 2.57 -20.03
CA GLN A 894 -44.08 2.23 -21.40
C GLN A 894 -42.97 1.56 -22.23
N LEU A 895 -41.71 1.71 -21.85
CA LEU A 895 -40.57 1.22 -22.63
C LEU A 895 -40.57 -0.31 -22.71
N ARG A 896 -40.55 -0.87 -23.91
CA ARG A 896 -40.42 -2.32 -24.15
C ARG A 896 -39.11 -2.60 -24.87
N ILE A 897 -38.48 -3.74 -24.61
CA ILE A 897 -37.18 -4.12 -25.20
C ILE A 897 -37.38 -5.36 -26.08
N SER A 898 -36.87 -5.33 -27.32
CA SER A 898 -36.91 -6.49 -28.20
C SER A 898 -35.79 -7.48 -27.85
N TYR A 899 -36.12 -8.55 -27.11
CA TYR A 899 -35.15 -9.57 -26.68
C TYR A 899 -34.78 -10.60 -27.76
N GLY A 900 -35.53 -10.65 -28.86
CA GLY A 900 -35.41 -11.71 -29.87
C GLY A 900 -35.53 -13.12 -29.27
N THR A 901 -34.72 -14.06 -29.74
CA THR A 901 -34.63 -15.42 -29.19
C THR A 901 -33.88 -15.51 -27.85
N ASN A 902 -33.21 -14.43 -27.41
CA ASN A 902 -32.27 -14.45 -26.29
C ASN A 902 -32.86 -13.82 -25.00
N LYS A 903 -34.12 -14.13 -24.67
CA LYS A 903 -34.68 -13.78 -23.36
C LYS A 903 -34.07 -14.66 -22.25
N GLY A 904 -32.91 -14.25 -21.76
CA GLY A 904 -32.23 -14.91 -20.63
C GLY A 904 -33.14 -14.97 -19.40
N LYS A 905 -33.24 -16.15 -18.78
CA LYS A 905 -34.29 -16.52 -17.80
C LYS A 905 -34.32 -15.72 -16.49
N ASN A 906 -33.31 -14.89 -16.22
CA ASN A 906 -33.02 -14.40 -14.87
C ASN A 906 -33.48 -12.96 -14.59
N TYR A 907 -33.88 -12.18 -15.60
CA TYR A 907 -34.28 -10.77 -15.43
C TYR A 907 -35.70 -10.55 -15.97
N VAL A 908 -36.52 -9.80 -15.24
CA VAL A 908 -37.88 -9.40 -15.65
C VAL A 908 -37.83 -8.09 -16.47
N GLU A 909 -38.81 -7.90 -17.36
CA GLU A 909 -38.88 -6.72 -18.24
C GLU A 909 -39.01 -5.39 -17.48
N GLU A 910 -39.53 -5.41 -16.25
CA GLU A 910 -39.62 -4.24 -15.36
C GLU A 910 -38.26 -3.84 -14.79
N GLU A 911 -37.43 -4.81 -14.42
CA GLU A 911 -36.04 -4.59 -13.98
C GLU A 911 -35.23 -3.98 -15.12
N ASP A 912 -35.28 -4.58 -16.31
CA ASP A 912 -34.56 -4.10 -17.50
C ASP A 912 -35.02 -2.70 -17.91
N ARG A 913 -36.34 -2.46 -17.92
CA ARG A 913 -36.93 -1.13 -18.20
C ARG A 913 -36.40 -0.08 -17.22
N PHE A 914 -36.36 -0.40 -15.92
CA PHE A 914 -35.80 0.51 -14.92
C PHE A 914 -34.30 0.74 -15.13
N LEU A 915 -33.51 -0.32 -15.36
CA LEU A 915 -32.06 -0.20 -15.58
C LEU A 915 -31.74 0.71 -16.77
N VAL A 916 -32.43 0.58 -17.91
CA VAL A 916 -32.19 1.43 -19.08
C VAL A 916 -32.67 2.88 -18.83
N CYS A 917 -33.85 3.07 -18.25
CA CYS A 917 -34.37 4.42 -17.97
C CYS A 917 -33.51 5.17 -16.93
N MET A 918 -33.01 4.47 -15.91
CA MET A 918 -32.15 5.07 -14.89
C MET A 918 -30.72 5.29 -15.40
N LEU A 919 -30.17 4.39 -16.22
CA LEU A 919 -28.87 4.59 -16.89
C LEU A 919 -28.88 5.82 -17.81
N HIS A 920 -29.99 6.05 -18.53
CA HIS A 920 -30.20 7.27 -19.31
C HIS A 920 -30.26 8.51 -18.41
N LYS A 921 -31.08 8.49 -17.35
CA LYS A 921 -31.25 9.60 -16.40
C LYS A 921 -29.96 9.98 -15.66
N LEU A 922 -29.08 9.01 -15.35
CA LEU A 922 -27.82 9.24 -14.64
C LEU A 922 -26.71 9.79 -15.57
N GLY A 923 -26.83 9.61 -16.87
CA GLY A 923 -25.77 9.85 -17.86
C GLY A 923 -24.78 8.69 -17.92
N PHE A 924 -24.61 8.08 -19.11
CA PHE A 924 -23.66 6.98 -19.36
C PHE A 924 -22.18 7.43 -19.34
N ASP A 925 -21.95 8.74 -19.32
CA ASP A 925 -20.67 9.42 -19.54
C ASP A 925 -19.82 9.65 -18.28
N LYS A 926 -20.38 9.52 -17.07
CA LYS A 926 -19.60 9.60 -15.81
C LYS A 926 -18.76 8.33 -15.59
N GLU A 927 -17.82 8.37 -14.65
CA GLU A 927 -16.98 7.22 -14.33
C GLU A 927 -17.68 6.18 -13.41
N ASN A 928 -18.54 6.64 -12.48
CA ASN A 928 -19.13 5.79 -11.43
C ASN A 928 -20.63 5.45 -11.64
N VAL A 929 -21.14 5.58 -12.87
CA VAL A 929 -22.57 5.44 -13.21
C VAL A 929 -23.20 4.16 -12.68
N TYR A 930 -22.46 3.04 -12.71
CA TYR A 930 -22.97 1.74 -12.28
C TYR A 930 -23.06 1.58 -10.75
N GLU A 931 -22.37 2.41 -9.97
CA GLU A 931 -22.60 2.52 -8.52
C GLU A 931 -23.78 3.46 -8.21
N GLU A 932 -23.91 4.58 -8.92
CA GLU A 932 -25.11 5.45 -8.84
C GLU A 932 -26.39 4.68 -9.23
N LEU A 933 -26.31 3.84 -10.27
CA LEU A 933 -27.39 2.95 -10.71
C LEU A 933 -27.73 1.89 -9.64
N ARG A 934 -26.71 1.30 -9.00
CA ARG A 934 -26.91 0.34 -7.91
C ARG A 934 -27.57 1.00 -6.69
N ALA A 935 -27.14 2.20 -6.32
CA ALA A 935 -27.78 2.97 -5.25
C ALA A 935 -29.24 3.29 -5.59
N SER A 936 -29.53 3.63 -6.85
CA SER A 936 -30.88 3.87 -7.36
C SER A 936 -31.77 2.62 -7.30
N VAL A 937 -31.23 1.44 -7.62
CA VAL A 937 -31.91 0.14 -7.46
C VAL A 937 -32.21 -0.16 -5.97
N HIS A 938 -31.28 0.14 -5.06
CA HIS A 938 -31.50 -0.05 -3.63
C HIS A 938 -32.61 0.85 -3.08
N ALA A 939 -32.63 2.12 -3.50
CA ALA A 939 -33.59 3.13 -3.05
C ALA A 939 -34.99 3.01 -3.68
N ALA A 940 -35.13 2.40 -4.85
CA ALA A 940 -36.40 2.31 -5.56
C ALA A 940 -37.44 1.42 -4.82
N PRO A 941 -38.63 1.97 -4.43
CA PRO A 941 -39.61 1.22 -3.64
C PRO A 941 -40.18 -0.02 -4.35
N GLN A 942 -40.32 0.02 -5.68
CA GLN A 942 -40.82 -1.09 -6.49
C GLN A 942 -39.97 -2.38 -6.34
N PHE A 943 -38.66 -2.24 -6.10
CA PHE A 943 -37.74 -3.36 -5.86
C PHE A 943 -37.57 -3.65 -4.37
N ARG A 944 -38.48 -3.22 -3.48
CA ARG A 944 -38.36 -3.43 -2.02
C ARG A 944 -38.02 -4.88 -1.66
N PHE A 945 -38.73 -5.83 -2.28
CA PHE A 945 -38.61 -7.27 -2.03
C PHE A 945 -37.82 -8.03 -3.11
N ASP A 946 -37.36 -7.34 -4.16
CA ASP A 946 -36.53 -7.94 -5.21
C ASP A 946 -35.08 -8.07 -4.73
N TRP A 947 -34.80 -9.22 -4.11
CA TRP A 947 -33.46 -9.57 -3.66
C TRP A 947 -32.53 -9.96 -4.83
N PHE A 948 -33.06 -10.36 -5.98
CA PHE A 948 -32.22 -10.75 -7.12
C PHE A 948 -31.50 -9.53 -7.71
N LEU A 949 -32.24 -8.45 -8.02
CA LEU A 949 -31.68 -7.22 -8.56
C LEU A 949 -30.84 -6.48 -7.51
N LYS A 950 -31.30 -6.42 -6.24
CA LYS A 950 -30.56 -5.75 -5.16
C LYS A 950 -29.26 -6.43 -4.76
N SER A 951 -29.15 -7.76 -4.93
CA SER A 951 -27.91 -8.48 -4.67
C SER A 951 -26.86 -8.32 -5.79
N ARG A 952 -27.21 -7.74 -6.96
CA ARG A 952 -26.23 -7.53 -8.04
C ARG A 952 -25.17 -6.49 -7.67
N THR A 953 -23.94 -6.76 -8.08
CA THR A 953 -22.82 -5.82 -8.06
C THR A 953 -22.90 -4.83 -9.23
N ALA A 954 -22.21 -3.70 -9.13
CA ALA A 954 -22.14 -2.70 -10.22
C ALA A 954 -21.62 -3.31 -11.53
N VAL A 955 -20.68 -4.26 -11.47
CA VAL A 955 -20.12 -4.98 -12.64
C VAL A 955 -21.16 -5.90 -13.30
N GLU A 956 -22.06 -6.52 -12.51
CA GLU A 956 -23.15 -7.34 -13.07
C GLU A 956 -24.25 -6.48 -13.70
N LEU A 957 -24.62 -5.37 -13.04
CA LEU A 957 -25.53 -4.38 -13.62
C LEU A 957 -24.94 -3.80 -14.91
N GLN A 958 -23.64 -3.49 -14.95
CA GLN A 958 -22.94 -3.07 -16.17
C GLN A 958 -23.02 -4.12 -17.29
N ARG A 959 -22.78 -5.40 -16.99
CA ARG A 959 -22.94 -6.50 -17.97
C ARG A 959 -24.38 -6.59 -18.49
N ARG A 960 -25.38 -6.43 -17.61
CA ARG A 960 -26.79 -6.42 -18.02
C ARG A 960 -27.11 -5.22 -18.91
N CYS A 961 -26.77 -4.01 -18.47
CA CYS A 961 -26.94 -2.77 -19.23
C CYS A 961 -26.29 -2.83 -20.61
N ASN A 962 -25.05 -3.32 -20.73
CA ASN A 962 -24.38 -3.50 -22.02
C ASN A 962 -25.16 -4.45 -22.94
N THR A 963 -25.74 -5.53 -22.40
CA THR A 963 -26.60 -6.45 -23.16
C THR A 963 -27.86 -5.74 -23.67
N LEU A 964 -28.52 -4.94 -22.81
CA LEU A 964 -29.73 -4.19 -23.17
C LEU A 964 -29.43 -3.08 -24.20
N ILE A 965 -28.27 -2.41 -24.08
CA ILE A 965 -27.78 -1.44 -25.07
C ILE A 965 -27.64 -2.10 -26.44
N THR A 966 -26.97 -3.26 -26.56
CA THR A 966 -26.83 -3.95 -27.85
C THR A 966 -28.17 -4.38 -28.46
N LEU A 967 -29.17 -4.75 -27.64
CA LEU A 967 -30.53 -5.00 -28.12
C LEU A 967 -31.19 -3.72 -28.66
N ILE A 968 -31.02 -2.59 -27.97
CA ILE A 968 -31.56 -1.28 -28.38
C ILE A 968 -30.87 -0.75 -29.64
N GLU A 969 -29.55 -0.88 -29.76
CA GLU A 969 -28.79 -0.53 -30.97
C GLU A 969 -29.28 -1.30 -32.19
N ARG A 970 -29.48 -2.62 -32.03
CA ARG A 970 -30.04 -3.49 -33.06
C ARG A 970 -31.49 -3.11 -33.42
N GLU A 971 -32.35 -2.88 -32.44
CA GLU A 971 -33.73 -2.44 -32.67
C GLU A 971 -33.77 -1.10 -33.44
N ASN A 972 -32.88 -0.18 -33.12
CA ASN A 972 -32.75 1.10 -33.81
C ASN A 972 -32.32 0.90 -35.28
N GLN A 973 -31.35 0.02 -35.56
CA GLN A 973 -30.92 -0.33 -36.91
C GLN A 973 -32.05 -0.98 -37.72
N GLU A 974 -32.73 -1.99 -37.16
CA GLU A 974 -33.87 -2.67 -37.81
C GLU A 974 -35.06 -1.73 -38.08
N LEU A 975 -35.16 -0.59 -37.37
CA LEU A 975 -36.17 0.45 -37.60
C LEU A 975 -35.69 1.48 -38.63
N GLU A 976 -34.43 1.94 -38.59
CA GLU A 976 -33.86 2.82 -39.62
C GLU A 976 -33.90 2.17 -41.01
N GLU A 977 -33.62 0.86 -41.11
CA GLU A 977 -33.73 0.12 -42.36
C GLU A 977 -35.17 0.04 -42.89
N LYS A 978 -36.15 -0.19 -42.00
CA LYS A 978 -37.58 -0.17 -42.36
C LYS A 978 -38.02 1.21 -42.82
N GLU A 979 -37.62 2.28 -42.12
CA GLU A 979 -37.97 3.65 -42.51
C GLU A 979 -37.33 4.04 -43.85
N ARG A 980 -36.08 3.63 -44.12
CA ARG A 980 -35.43 3.79 -45.43
C ARG A 980 -36.15 3.00 -46.53
N ALA A 981 -36.62 1.79 -46.24
CA ALA A 981 -37.40 0.97 -47.17
C ALA A 981 -38.81 1.56 -47.45
N GLU A 982 -39.48 2.10 -46.43
CA GLU A 982 -40.76 2.79 -46.59
C GLU A 982 -40.63 4.12 -47.33
N LYS A 983 -39.57 4.90 -47.06
CA LYS A 983 -39.26 6.10 -47.84
C LYS A 983 -39.02 5.76 -49.31
N LYS A 984 -38.28 4.68 -49.62
CA LYS A 984 -38.12 4.16 -50.99
C LYS A 984 -39.44 3.67 -51.63
N LYS A 985 -40.38 3.11 -50.86
CA LYS A 985 -41.73 2.77 -51.35
C LYS A 985 -42.58 4.01 -51.63
N LYS A 986 -42.58 5.00 -50.72
CA LYS A 986 -43.34 6.25 -50.86
C LYS A 986 -42.84 7.12 -52.01
N SER A 987 -41.53 7.15 -52.28
CA SER A 987 -40.97 7.82 -53.47
C SER A 987 -41.29 7.12 -54.80
N GLY A 988 -41.78 5.88 -54.78
CA GLY A 988 -42.09 5.11 -55.98
C GLY A 988 -43.54 5.19 -56.46
N ASN A 989 -44.41 5.96 -55.78
CA ASN A 989 -45.85 5.90 -56.02
C ASN A 989 -46.51 7.31 -56.07
N ALA A 990 -46.09 8.12 -57.05
CA ALA A 990 -46.70 9.41 -57.36
C ALA A 990 -46.84 9.54 -58.90
N ASN A 991 -48.04 9.28 -59.42
CA ASN A 991 -48.37 9.47 -60.84
C ASN A 991 -48.89 10.91 -61.06
N PRO A 992 -48.57 11.59 -62.17
CA PRO A 992 -48.76 13.03 -62.28
C PRO A 992 -50.16 13.42 -62.77
N ASN A 993 -50.74 14.49 -62.22
CA ASN A 993 -51.75 15.25 -62.95
C ASN A 993 -51.90 16.72 -62.49
N THR A 994 -51.74 17.64 -63.47
CA THR A 994 -52.32 19.00 -63.57
C THR A 994 -52.02 20.07 -62.46
N PRO A 995 -52.13 21.39 -62.77
CA PRO A 995 -51.11 22.35 -62.27
C PRO A 995 -51.61 23.72 -61.74
N GLY A 996 -50.67 24.56 -61.27
CA GLY A 996 -50.82 26.03 -61.22
C GLY A 996 -50.45 26.68 -59.87
N GLY A 997 -49.85 27.88 -59.92
CA GLY A 997 -49.59 28.72 -58.73
C GLY A 997 -48.15 29.25 -58.58
N ASN A 998 -47.76 30.26 -59.37
CA ASN A 998 -46.44 30.91 -59.26
C ASN A 998 -46.43 32.05 -58.22
N ALA A 999 -45.42 32.08 -57.33
CA ALA A 999 -44.87 33.29 -56.68
C ALA A 999 -43.56 32.97 -55.92
N THR A 1000 -42.43 32.71 -56.59
CA THR A 1000 -41.35 33.70 -56.84
C THR A 1000 -40.69 34.34 -55.61
N GLY A 1001 -39.57 33.74 -55.16
CA GLY A 1001 -38.51 34.39 -54.38
C GLY A 1001 -37.15 33.81 -54.85
N LYS A 1002 -36.16 34.65 -55.17
CA LYS A 1002 -34.94 34.22 -55.90
C LYS A 1002 -33.70 34.07 -55.03
N GLY A 1003 -32.90 33.04 -55.30
CA GLY A 1003 -31.53 32.85 -54.81
C GLY A 1003 -30.86 31.63 -55.47
N ALA A 1004 -30.04 31.85 -56.49
CA ALA A 1004 -29.26 30.81 -57.19
C ALA A 1004 -27.77 30.88 -56.74
N ASN A 1005 -26.93 29.84 -56.71
CA ASN A 1005 -26.89 28.47 -57.26
C ASN A 1005 -26.43 28.30 -58.74
N ALA A 1006 -25.16 27.92 -58.90
CA ALA A 1006 -24.58 27.26 -60.09
C ALA A 1006 -23.25 26.56 -59.68
N GLY A 1007 -22.80 25.43 -60.25
CA GLY A 1007 -23.45 24.46 -61.15
C GLY A 1007 -22.45 23.68 -62.03
N LYS A 1008 -22.83 22.45 -62.47
CA LYS A 1008 -22.15 21.55 -63.47
C LYS A 1008 -20.88 20.79 -62.98
N ARG A 1009 -20.49 19.60 -63.50
CA ARG A 1009 -21.20 18.42 -64.11
C ARG A 1009 -20.19 17.27 -64.43
N LYS A 1010 -20.66 16.00 -64.45
CA LYS A 1010 -20.12 14.83 -65.22
C LYS A 1010 -18.74 14.26 -64.81
N ALA A 1011 -18.34 13.00 -65.12
CA ALA A 1011 -19.01 11.86 -65.80
C ALA A 1011 -18.47 10.49 -65.28
N ASP A 1012 -19.09 9.39 -65.74
CA ASP A 1012 -18.84 7.99 -65.36
C ASP A 1012 -17.58 7.34 -65.97
N ASN A 1013 -17.15 6.20 -65.39
CA ASN A 1013 -16.93 4.96 -66.14
C ASN A 1013 -16.78 3.71 -65.22
N THR A 1014 -17.55 2.66 -65.51
CA THR A 1014 -17.30 1.27 -65.07
C THR A 1014 -16.81 0.43 -66.26
N PRO A 1015 -16.31 -0.79 -66.01
CA PRO A 1015 -17.07 -1.93 -66.55
C PRO A 1015 -17.21 -3.15 -65.62
N ASP A 1016 -18.22 -3.98 -65.91
CA ASP A 1016 -18.54 -5.28 -65.29
C ASP A 1016 -17.44 -6.36 -65.50
N THR A 1017 -17.42 -7.51 -64.80
CA THR A 1017 -18.23 -8.69 -65.16
C THR A 1017 -18.09 -9.91 -64.23
N ALA A 1018 -19.02 -10.87 -64.38
CA ALA A 1018 -18.97 -12.30 -64.01
C ALA A 1018 -18.83 -12.66 -62.50
N GLN A 1019 -19.90 -13.03 -61.79
CA GLN A 1019 -20.66 -14.31 -61.82
C GLN A 1019 -20.09 -15.49 -60.99
N LYS A 1020 -20.90 -15.92 -60.00
CA LYS A 1020 -21.18 -17.32 -59.52
C LYS A 1020 -20.06 -18.38 -59.62
N HIS A 1021 -19.84 -19.13 -58.53
CA HIS A 1021 -20.40 -20.50 -58.43
C HIS A 1021 -20.41 -21.12 -57.02
N LYS A 1022 -21.27 -22.14 -56.82
CA LYS A 1022 -21.36 -23.01 -55.63
C LYS A 1022 -20.52 -24.29 -55.80
N LYS A 1023 -19.85 -24.74 -54.71
CA LYS A 1023 -19.62 -26.14 -54.24
C LYS A 1023 -18.90 -26.01 -52.87
N LYS A 1024 -19.26 -26.64 -51.75
CA LYS A 1024 -19.94 -27.91 -51.37
C LYS A 1024 -19.02 -29.15 -51.45
N LYS A 1025 -18.57 -29.59 -50.27
CA LYS A 1025 -17.88 -30.85 -49.91
C LYS A 1025 -16.50 -31.13 -50.56
N LYS A 1026 -15.48 -31.32 -49.72
CA LYS A 1026 -15.33 -32.63 -49.07
C LYS A 1026 -15.31 -32.46 -47.55
#